data_AF-A0A1J4KS31-F1
#
_entry.id   AF-A0A1J4KS31-F1
#
_cell.length_a   1.000
_cell.length_b   1.000
_cell.length_c   1.000
_cell.angle_alpha   90.00
_cell.angle_beta   90.00
_cell.angle_gamma   90.00
#
_symmetry.space_group_name_H-M   'P 1'
#
loop_
_entity.id
_entity.type
_entity.pdbx_description
1 polymer ?
#
loop_
_entity_poly.entity_id
_entity_poly.type
_entity_poly.pdbx_seq_one_letter_code
_entity_poly.pdbx_strand_id
1 'polypeptide(L)'
;MKNLQIYLITEKVSFHRSFYFMFLLTALCAVIGPFSNREGRSYTPTQSLKRIQATQSGYYHIHIIDDSIVEQNPQIFNAFTFASKNWFTSYLNEEDYQKIKSHVQIYSIPPESKTISEETSLFGSIKKLHKSDTNFFVVASEKFINSLDKSLFSNIQNIGYNYYSVTATRESLCSKILLESPEVRFFSHIPKIELLNRFAKGFVQTGDSSLSFNGHTYTGNTSVYDLGYNGTGEIATISDSGLDGSLRFFRDPNVAVPINSINLNHRKIVKYRTPQDGSSTDESGHGTHCAGSIAGENIAKNDLMSSFDGAAPKAKLYVIDLSDKDGKMLIDSKLGNTIKDMHSMGSYISSNSWGLEQSSGSVRTMYDVYANDNPDILFVFAAGNSFGYSTIMEPGDAKNVLTVGAISELFNSKLNFADTTKFKLINLETGVEIISNDLDFTGNTYGYVMQTTNCIDVYNKTVVEYSTSDTNYSSNAVIVNSCDEANAAINLGASLIFYTKKCETTRAIGINSQSIRQFIGKPVALVPSQNTKESQYLIASFSSKGPAIRGAVKPEVVAPGTNIYSAQAGVDDSVYKQSGTSMATPTVAGAMILLRQYIKNTFKIEKPSSSLMKALAVCSAVNPINPEKPSSSWGFGMLTIGNLIEEVSGNKLLLINDIKMTFGVTQLYELKVESNNRNLSIAMAYNDFSAQEEALQSLVVDMDLFVVTPSGKLLHPLDTNEDSYSSVERIYVRAQNVETGVYKVYLRSSESSLSTGDKTTLDVSLVATGNISSFVKSASAASYEGLCSNGGKAGSNKCTCSEEYTGLFCQNKIITFELDKEQVINVKSYETKYLKVKLTSFKEKLNINLKQETSAQYFLIHTSIDELPEKINLFDFTNSHNVSKKSIVGDASVGFKKGQTVYMAITNFGENQLSLKMDITVDTDSKYGNGDDGDGIDIILLIVYIIVALAIVIIGGYILYRLFRWFCCPSSNGKPHSSSSSSSSSSSSSSSKTRKKPSNMTMVPNEVPYPPQPGPYPPQPGPYPPQPGPYPPQPGVYPPNNPYASPYINPYEAGVPDPNAFPSTTPIQQPSYYSPRDGIV
;
A
#
# COMPACT_ATOMS: atom_id res chain seq x y z
N MET A 1 7.97 50.75 45.90
CA MET A 1 7.88 51.08 47.34
C MET A 1 7.72 49.75 48.08
N LYS A 2 8.66 49.37 48.95
CA LYS A 2 8.72 49.72 50.39
C LYS A 2 7.55 49.10 51.16
N ASN A 3 7.73 48.19 52.12
CA ASN A 3 8.92 47.92 52.96
C ASN A 3 9.31 46.42 53.11
N LEU A 4 10.62 46.24 53.36
CA LEU A 4 11.35 45.27 54.22
C LEU A 4 10.59 44.03 54.74
N GLN A 5 11.09 42.77 54.69
CA GLN A 5 12.46 42.19 54.70
C GLN A 5 13.18 42.23 56.08
N ILE A 6 14.05 41.24 56.32
CA ILE A 6 14.93 41.01 57.50
C ILE A 6 14.11 40.70 58.80
N TYR A 7 14.32 39.63 59.59
CA TYR A 7 15.58 39.01 60.04
C TYR A 7 15.63 37.46 60.05
N LEU A 8 16.79 36.92 60.41
CA LEU A 8 17.24 35.51 60.37
C LEU A 8 17.55 34.93 61.77
N ILE A 9 17.71 33.59 61.85
CA ILE A 9 18.25 32.80 63.00
C ILE A 9 17.24 32.66 64.17
N THR A 10 16.97 31.50 64.80
CA THR A 10 17.76 30.27 65.06
C THR A 10 16.89 28.99 65.03
N GLU A 11 17.49 27.82 64.73
CA GLU A 11 16.99 26.43 65.04
C GLU A 11 15.61 25.98 64.47
N LYS A 12 15.20 24.69 64.46
CA LYS A 12 15.82 23.41 63.99
C LYS A 12 14.69 22.34 63.87
N VAL A 13 14.70 21.53 62.80
CA VAL A 13 14.23 20.11 62.74
C VAL A 13 12.70 19.77 62.81
N SER A 14 12.30 18.77 62.01
CA SER A 14 11.05 17.95 62.02
C SER A 14 9.67 18.67 62.01
N PHE A 15 9.07 19.16 60.91
CA PHE A 15 9.22 18.97 59.45
C PHE A 15 8.28 17.95 58.76
N HIS A 16 7.45 18.46 57.84
CA HIS A 16 6.92 17.84 56.61
C HIS A 16 5.93 16.65 56.68
N ARG A 17 4.63 16.96 56.77
CA ARG A 17 3.52 16.37 55.97
C ARG A 17 2.23 17.22 56.11
N SER A 18 1.20 16.90 55.33
CA SER A 18 -0.23 17.24 55.56
C SER A 18 -0.76 18.67 55.33
N PHE A 19 -0.02 19.65 54.79
CA PHE A 19 -0.61 20.96 54.41
C PHE A 19 -0.53 21.35 52.92
N TYR A 20 -0.09 20.44 52.05
CA TYR A 20 -0.16 20.59 50.57
C TYR A 20 -1.59 20.44 50.00
N PHE A 21 -2.63 20.46 50.85
CA PHE A 21 -4.00 20.05 50.52
C PHE A 21 -4.97 21.21 50.18
N MET A 22 -4.48 22.46 50.14
CA MET A 22 -5.32 23.66 49.86
C MET A 22 -4.74 24.62 48.80
N PHE A 23 -3.84 24.16 47.92
CA PHE A 23 -3.41 24.94 46.74
C PHE A 23 -3.49 24.17 45.41
N LEU A 24 -4.57 23.40 45.27
CA LEU A 24 -5.15 23.09 43.97
C LEU A 24 -5.79 24.39 43.42
N LEU A 25 -5.85 24.55 42.09
CA LEU A 25 -6.32 25.75 41.36
C LEU A 25 -5.41 27.01 41.47
N THR A 26 -4.45 27.19 40.54
CA THR A 26 -4.23 28.50 39.85
C THR A 26 -3.26 28.48 38.67
N ALA A 27 -2.30 27.54 38.58
CA ALA A 27 -1.40 27.42 37.42
C ALA A 27 -0.90 25.97 37.23
N LEU A 28 -0.91 25.35 36.04
CA LEU A 28 -1.57 25.73 34.78
C LEU A 28 -0.97 26.92 34.00
N CYS A 29 0.28 26.78 33.52
CA CYS A 29 0.69 27.18 32.15
C CYS A 29 2.11 26.68 31.83
N ALA A 30 2.27 26.04 30.65
CA ALA A 30 3.47 25.33 30.18
C ALA A 30 3.95 24.15 31.10
N VAL A 31 4.39 23.00 30.58
CA VAL A 31 4.69 22.63 29.19
C VAL A 31 3.75 21.50 28.74
N ILE A 32 2.93 21.77 27.73
CA ILE A 32 2.29 20.73 26.88
C ILE A 32 2.67 21.10 25.44
N GLY A 33 3.57 20.33 24.85
CA GLY A 33 3.88 20.38 23.41
C GLY A 33 3.19 19.21 22.71
N PRO A 34 2.39 19.43 21.65
CA PRO A 34 1.76 18.34 20.92
C PRO A 34 2.78 17.63 20.02
N PHE A 35 2.74 16.30 20.01
CA PHE A 35 3.35 15.50 18.94
C PHE A 35 2.33 14.48 18.43
N SER A 36 2.14 14.47 17.11
CA SER A 36 1.09 13.74 16.41
C SER A 36 1.56 12.38 15.90
N ASN A 37 0.59 11.54 15.51
CA ASN A 37 0.85 10.32 14.75
C ASN A 37 -0.16 10.17 13.59
N ARG A 38 -0.05 9.08 12.82
CA ARG A 38 -0.39 8.93 11.37
C ARG A 38 -1.78 9.30 10.81
N GLU A 39 -2.72 9.90 11.56
CA GLU A 39 -3.91 10.56 10.96
C GLU A 39 -3.90 12.09 11.10
N GLY A 40 -2.90 12.68 11.78
CA GLY A 40 -3.02 14.05 12.31
C GLY A 40 -3.91 14.13 13.56
N ARG A 41 -4.65 13.06 13.87
CA ARG A 41 -5.40 12.89 15.11
C ARG A 41 -4.51 12.35 16.22
N SER A 42 -4.43 13.08 17.34
CA SER A 42 -4.11 12.45 18.61
C SER A 42 -5.41 11.94 19.23
N TYR A 43 -5.56 10.61 19.30
CA TYR A 43 -6.47 9.96 20.24
C TYR A 43 -5.69 9.39 21.44
N THR A 44 -4.80 10.19 22.04
CA THR A 44 -4.75 10.17 23.50
C THR A 44 -6.08 10.72 24.02
N PRO A 45 -6.74 10.09 25.00
CA PRO A 45 -7.91 10.63 25.71
C PRO A 45 -7.59 11.84 26.61
N THR A 46 -6.86 12.81 26.08
CA THR A 46 -6.41 14.02 26.75
C THR A 46 -7.57 15.01 26.92
N GLN A 47 -8.09 15.04 28.15
CA GLN A 47 -8.85 16.13 28.79
C GLN A 47 -10.38 16.22 28.61
N SER A 48 -11.04 15.36 27.80
CA SER A 48 -12.53 15.38 27.69
C SER A 48 -13.26 14.05 27.93
N LEU A 49 -12.61 12.88 27.84
CA LEU A 49 -13.32 11.61 28.00
C LEU A 49 -13.73 11.34 29.45
N LYS A 50 -15.05 11.22 29.68
CA LYS A 50 -15.62 10.84 30.97
C LYS A 50 -15.45 9.33 31.20
N ARG A 51 -14.74 8.94 32.26
CA ARG A 51 -14.73 7.55 32.75
C ARG A 51 -16.14 7.18 33.23
N ILE A 52 -16.63 6.02 32.81
CA ILE A 52 -17.98 5.52 33.07
C ILE A 52 -17.99 4.03 33.41
N GLN A 53 -19.15 3.53 33.79
CA GLN A 53 -19.48 2.10 33.78
C GLN A 53 -20.28 1.82 32.50
N ALA A 54 -20.03 0.71 31.81
CA ALA A 54 -20.76 0.33 30.60
C ALA A 54 -22.09 -0.36 30.95
N THR A 55 -23.01 0.39 31.57
CA THR A 55 -24.34 -0.07 32.02
C THR A 55 -25.39 -0.11 30.89
N GLN A 56 -24.93 -0.06 29.65
CA GLN A 56 -25.71 -0.10 28.41
C GLN A 56 -24.86 -0.81 27.35
N SER A 57 -25.49 -1.37 26.31
CA SER A 57 -24.72 -2.00 25.22
C SER A 57 -24.31 -0.95 24.19
N GLY A 58 -23.04 -0.92 23.81
CA GLY A 58 -22.51 0.13 22.93
C GLY A 58 -21.00 0.01 22.66
N TYR A 59 -20.50 0.83 21.72
CA TYR A 59 -19.05 1.01 21.56
C TYR A 59 -18.46 1.90 22.64
N TYR A 60 -17.33 1.45 23.20
CA TYR A 60 -16.58 2.18 24.21
C TYR A 60 -15.08 2.19 23.90
N HIS A 61 -14.38 3.22 24.36
CA HIS A 61 -12.93 3.17 24.49
C HIS A 61 -12.59 2.45 25.82
N ILE A 62 -11.72 1.45 25.74
CA ILE A 62 -11.36 0.55 26.83
C ILE A 62 -9.85 0.65 27.03
N HIS A 63 -9.42 1.16 28.18
CA HIS A 63 -8.01 1.16 28.57
C HIS A 63 -7.73 -0.02 29.50
N ILE A 64 -6.84 -0.91 29.10
CA ILE A 64 -6.48 -2.08 29.88
C ILE A 64 -5.48 -1.69 30.98
N ILE A 65 -5.75 -2.22 32.18
CA ILE A 65 -4.94 -2.04 33.40
C ILE A 65 -4.08 -3.29 33.65
N ASP A 66 -4.61 -4.46 33.26
CA ASP A 66 -4.02 -5.79 33.41
C ASP A 66 -4.18 -6.53 32.08
N ASP A 67 -3.05 -6.71 31.38
CA ASP A 67 -3.04 -7.22 30.00
C ASP A 67 -3.39 -8.71 29.89
N SER A 68 -3.43 -9.45 31.01
CA SER A 68 -3.88 -10.86 31.01
C SER A 68 -5.33 -11.05 30.53
N ILE A 69 -6.15 -9.98 30.60
CA ILE A 69 -7.55 -10.02 30.15
C ILE A 69 -7.69 -10.04 28.61
N VAL A 70 -6.63 -9.66 27.87
CA VAL A 70 -6.59 -9.64 26.39
C VAL A 70 -6.76 -11.05 25.84
N GLU A 71 -5.83 -11.94 26.20
CA GLU A 71 -5.80 -13.33 25.72
C GLU A 71 -7.00 -14.15 26.19
N GLN A 72 -7.58 -13.79 27.33
CA GLN A 72 -8.79 -14.42 27.88
C GLN A 72 -10.08 -13.96 27.18
N ASN A 73 -10.07 -12.85 26.44
CA ASN A 73 -11.25 -12.28 25.77
C ASN A 73 -10.94 -11.79 24.34
N PRO A 74 -10.45 -12.66 23.43
CA PRO A 74 -10.09 -12.28 22.07
C PRO A 74 -11.29 -11.73 21.25
N GLN A 75 -12.52 -12.10 21.62
CA GLN A 75 -13.75 -11.53 21.05
C GLN A 75 -13.95 -10.04 21.38
N ILE A 76 -13.34 -9.54 22.47
CA ILE A 76 -13.36 -8.13 22.87
C ILE A 76 -12.07 -7.44 22.42
N PHE A 77 -10.91 -8.10 22.58
CA PHE A 77 -9.56 -7.55 22.39
C PHE A 77 -8.83 -8.30 21.26
N ASN A 78 -8.80 -7.70 20.08
CA ASN A 78 -8.13 -8.24 18.90
C ASN A 78 -7.61 -7.12 18.00
N ALA A 79 -6.96 -7.46 16.88
CA ALA A 79 -6.37 -6.50 15.96
C ALA A 79 -7.35 -5.42 15.43
N PHE A 80 -8.63 -5.77 15.25
CA PHE A 80 -9.67 -4.85 14.74
C PHE A 80 -10.25 -3.93 15.83
N THR A 81 -10.09 -4.30 17.11
CA THR A 81 -10.50 -3.48 18.25
C THR A 81 -9.33 -2.74 18.89
N PHE A 82 -8.06 -3.10 18.64
CA PHE A 82 -6.91 -2.33 19.10
C PHE A 82 -6.93 -0.88 18.58
N ALA A 83 -6.58 0.08 19.43
CA ALA A 83 -6.55 1.50 19.10
C ALA A 83 -5.14 2.09 19.25
N SER A 84 -4.53 1.98 20.44
CA SER A 84 -3.09 2.23 20.67
C SER A 84 -2.70 1.86 22.10
N LYS A 85 -1.52 1.26 22.32
CA LYS A 85 -0.90 1.02 23.64
C LYS A 85 -1.89 0.83 24.82
N ASN A 86 -2.39 -0.39 24.97
CA ASN A 86 -3.37 -0.82 25.98
C ASN A 86 -4.77 -0.18 25.83
N TRP A 87 -5.00 0.74 24.89
CA TRP A 87 -6.34 1.16 24.47
C TRP A 87 -6.87 0.29 23.34
N PHE A 88 -8.12 -0.14 23.52
CA PHE A 88 -8.97 -0.79 22.54
C PHE A 88 -10.27 0.02 22.37
N THR A 89 -10.99 -0.20 21.29
CA THR A 89 -12.31 0.37 20.99
C THR A 89 -13.21 -0.77 20.50
N SER A 90 -14.08 -1.25 21.38
CA SER A 90 -14.86 -2.47 21.16
C SER A 90 -16.32 -2.24 21.55
N TYR A 91 -17.22 -3.07 20.99
CA TYR A 91 -18.63 -3.08 21.38
C TYR A 91 -18.78 -4.00 22.59
N LEU A 92 -19.33 -3.48 23.68
CA LEU A 92 -19.59 -4.25 24.89
C LEU A 92 -21.09 -4.32 25.14
N ASN A 93 -21.57 -5.47 25.58
CA ASN A 93 -22.81 -5.58 26.33
C ASN A 93 -22.52 -5.68 27.84
N GLU A 94 -23.58 -5.67 28.68
CA GLU A 94 -23.43 -5.76 30.15
C GLU A 94 -22.63 -7.00 30.57
N GLU A 95 -22.85 -8.17 29.95
CA GLU A 95 -22.12 -9.40 30.27
C GLU A 95 -20.63 -9.29 29.92
N ASP A 96 -20.31 -8.67 28.78
CA ASP A 96 -18.91 -8.42 28.37
C ASP A 96 -18.22 -7.48 29.35
N TYR A 97 -18.91 -6.40 29.74
CA TYR A 97 -18.42 -5.47 30.74
C TYR A 97 -18.18 -6.14 32.09
N GLN A 98 -19.13 -6.95 32.57
CA GLN A 98 -19.01 -7.63 33.87
C GLN A 98 -17.84 -8.64 33.92
N LYS A 99 -17.42 -9.19 32.77
CA LYS A 99 -16.20 -10.03 32.65
C LYS A 99 -14.90 -9.23 32.77
N ILE A 100 -14.82 -8.05 32.14
CA ILE A 100 -13.57 -7.28 32.02
C ILE A 100 -13.38 -6.16 33.06
N LYS A 101 -14.46 -5.71 33.73
CA LYS A 101 -14.52 -4.50 34.58
C LYS A 101 -13.44 -4.32 35.66
N SER A 102 -12.81 -5.39 36.14
CA SER A 102 -11.74 -5.34 37.15
C SER A 102 -10.37 -5.02 36.54
N HIS A 103 -10.21 -5.33 35.25
CA HIS A 103 -8.93 -5.28 34.52
C HIS A 103 -8.87 -4.11 33.53
N VAL A 104 -9.94 -3.32 33.38
CA VAL A 104 -10.03 -2.21 32.43
C VAL A 104 -10.70 -0.95 32.99
N GLN A 105 -10.39 0.22 32.40
CA GLN A 105 -11.13 1.47 32.58
C GLN A 105 -11.90 1.80 31.29
N ILE A 106 -13.16 2.21 31.42
CA ILE A 106 -14.04 2.40 30.27
C ILE A 106 -14.49 3.86 30.16
N TYR A 107 -14.53 4.34 28.92
CA TYR A 107 -14.80 5.71 28.56
C TYR A 107 -15.83 5.73 27.41
N SER A 108 -16.81 6.64 27.51
CA SER A 108 -17.80 6.87 26.46
C SER A 108 -17.13 7.39 25.19
N ILE A 109 -17.51 6.89 24.02
CA ILE A 109 -17.24 7.56 22.74
C ILE A 109 -18.22 8.74 22.65
N PRO A 110 -17.77 10.01 22.70
CA PRO A 110 -18.67 11.15 22.56
C PRO A 110 -19.25 11.21 21.12
N PRO A 111 -20.48 11.70 20.91
CA PRO A 111 -21.11 11.72 19.59
C PRO A 111 -20.22 12.36 18.52
N GLU A 112 -19.64 13.52 18.81
CA GLU A 112 -18.78 14.29 17.90
C GLU A 112 -17.56 13.50 17.39
N SER A 113 -17.01 12.55 18.16
CA SER A 113 -15.87 11.73 17.71
C SER A 113 -16.27 10.53 16.84
N LYS A 114 -17.57 10.26 16.65
CA LYS A 114 -18.06 9.31 15.66
C LYS A 114 -18.02 9.87 14.23
N THR A 115 -17.68 11.16 14.06
CA THR A 115 -17.62 11.83 12.76
C THR A 115 -16.27 12.49 12.50
N ILE A 116 -15.98 12.82 11.24
CA ILE A 116 -14.83 13.66 10.88
C ILE A 116 -15.17 15.13 11.15
N SER A 117 -14.49 15.76 12.10
CA SER A 117 -14.66 17.19 12.45
C SER A 117 -13.66 18.11 11.72
N GLU A 118 -14.00 19.40 11.60
CA GLU A 118 -13.41 20.35 10.64
C GLU A 118 -11.92 20.71 10.87
N GLU A 119 -11.32 20.37 12.02
CA GLU A 119 -10.01 20.93 12.45
C GLU A 119 -8.77 20.05 12.19
N THR A 120 -8.90 18.82 11.65
CA THR A 120 -7.76 17.89 11.48
C THR A 120 -7.42 17.50 10.04
N SER A 121 -8.15 17.97 9.03
CA SER A 121 -7.85 17.68 7.63
C SER A 121 -6.90 18.70 7.00
N LEU A 122 -5.76 18.23 6.46
CA LEU A 122 -4.89 19.00 5.55
C LEU A 122 -5.62 19.52 4.29
N PHE A 123 -6.79 18.94 3.98
CA PHE A 123 -7.75 19.50 3.04
C PHE A 123 -8.48 20.70 3.65
N GLY A 124 -7.98 21.91 3.40
CA GLY A 124 -8.69 23.13 3.73
C GLY A 124 -10.05 23.16 3.03
N SER A 125 -11.14 23.23 3.80
CA SER A 125 -12.54 23.18 3.35
C SER A 125 -13.10 21.80 3.00
N ILE A 126 -12.92 20.79 3.86
CA ILE A 126 -14.05 19.87 4.11
C ILE A 126 -15.16 20.75 4.71
N LYS A 127 -16.15 21.10 3.89
CA LYS A 127 -17.28 21.94 4.34
C LYS A 127 -18.08 21.17 5.40
N LYS A 128 -18.59 21.89 6.41
CA LYS A 128 -19.69 21.46 7.28
C LYS A 128 -20.65 20.52 6.59
N LEU A 129 -21.01 19.43 7.29
CA LEU A 129 -22.16 18.55 7.03
C LEU A 129 -23.23 19.25 6.19
N HIS A 130 -23.16 19.05 4.87
CA HIS A 130 -24.09 19.68 3.95
C HIS A 130 -25.43 19.00 4.18
N LYS A 131 -26.45 19.79 4.55
CA LYS A 131 -27.74 19.24 5.00
C LYS A 131 -28.29 18.20 4.01
N SER A 132 -28.15 18.48 2.73
CA SER A 132 -28.60 17.71 1.57
C SER A 132 -28.10 16.26 1.43
N ASP A 133 -27.05 15.85 2.15
CA ASP A 133 -26.33 14.61 1.83
C ASP A 133 -26.92 13.38 2.56
N THR A 134 -27.43 12.41 1.80
CA THR A 134 -28.21 11.28 2.32
C THR A 134 -27.46 9.94 2.42
N ASN A 135 -26.26 9.81 1.85
CA ASN A 135 -25.50 8.56 1.78
C ASN A 135 -24.32 8.55 2.78
N PHE A 136 -24.26 7.52 3.62
CA PHE A 136 -23.29 7.39 4.71
C PHE A 136 -22.62 6.02 4.72
N PHE A 137 -21.30 6.02 4.92
CA PHE A 137 -20.50 4.85 5.26
C PHE A 137 -20.43 4.78 6.79
N VAL A 138 -20.91 3.70 7.39
CA VAL A 138 -21.09 3.57 8.83
C VAL A 138 -20.33 2.34 9.33
N VAL A 139 -19.51 2.52 10.35
CA VAL A 139 -18.88 1.45 11.12
C VAL A 139 -19.71 1.25 12.38
N ALA A 140 -20.38 0.11 12.50
CA ALA A 140 -21.33 -0.18 13.57
C ALA A 140 -21.35 -1.68 13.89
N SER A 141 -21.91 -2.09 15.03
CA SER A 141 -21.94 -3.51 15.40
C SER A 141 -23.04 -4.25 14.65
N GLU A 142 -22.95 -5.58 14.55
CA GLU A 142 -23.98 -6.41 13.87
C GLU A 142 -25.42 -6.18 14.39
N LYS A 143 -25.57 -5.67 15.62
CA LYS A 143 -26.87 -5.32 16.23
C LYS A 143 -27.48 -4.02 15.68
N PHE A 144 -26.70 -3.17 15.01
CA PHE A 144 -27.11 -1.89 14.42
C PHE A 144 -28.31 -2.01 13.47
N ILE A 145 -28.31 -3.01 12.57
CA ILE A 145 -29.44 -3.26 11.65
C ILE A 145 -30.78 -3.51 12.40
N ASN A 146 -30.71 -3.92 13.67
CA ASN A 146 -31.85 -4.21 14.52
C ASN A 146 -32.22 -3.07 15.49
N SER A 147 -31.34 -2.08 15.73
CA SER A 147 -31.65 -0.88 16.52
C SER A 147 -32.16 0.29 15.68
N LEU A 148 -31.99 0.25 14.35
CA LEU A 148 -32.44 1.29 13.41
C LEU A 148 -33.96 1.26 13.14
N ASP A 149 -34.59 2.45 13.21
CA ASP A 149 -35.92 2.69 12.63
C ASP A 149 -35.84 2.69 11.10
N LYS A 150 -36.23 1.57 10.49
CA LYS A 150 -36.19 1.33 9.04
C LYS A 150 -37.12 2.24 8.22
N SER A 151 -37.98 3.06 8.83
CA SER A 151 -38.75 4.08 8.10
C SER A 151 -37.92 5.32 7.71
N LEU A 152 -36.76 5.51 8.36
CA LEU A 152 -35.89 6.67 8.18
C LEU A 152 -34.74 6.43 7.16
N PHE A 153 -34.67 5.22 6.59
CA PHE A 153 -33.61 4.78 5.68
C PHE A 153 -34.21 4.07 4.47
N SER A 154 -33.79 4.45 3.26
CA SER A 154 -34.26 3.84 2.01
C SER A 154 -33.40 2.65 1.56
N ASN A 155 -32.16 2.57 2.04
CA ASN A 155 -31.28 1.43 1.82
C ASN A 155 -30.31 1.27 3.00
N ILE A 156 -30.05 0.03 3.41
CA ILE A 156 -29.02 -0.36 4.38
C ILE A 156 -28.39 -1.64 3.85
N GLN A 157 -27.11 -1.60 3.51
CA GLN A 157 -26.34 -2.72 2.95
C GLN A 157 -25.12 -2.99 3.83
N ASN A 158 -24.91 -4.24 4.26
CA ASN A 158 -23.64 -4.66 4.85
C ASN A 158 -22.58 -4.80 3.75
N ILE A 159 -21.40 -4.22 3.95
CA ILE A 159 -20.26 -4.22 3.01
C ILE A 159 -19.13 -5.16 3.49
N GLY A 160 -19.34 -5.88 4.59
CA GLY A 160 -18.39 -6.78 5.24
C GLY A 160 -18.25 -6.46 6.73
N TYR A 161 -18.15 -7.49 7.58
CA TYR A 161 -17.99 -7.36 9.04
C TYR A 161 -18.97 -6.32 9.66
N ASN A 162 -18.41 -5.26 10.26
CA ASN A 162 -19.06 -4.16 10.97
C ASN A 162 -19.23 -2.90 10.07
N TYR A 163 -19.17 -3.04 8.74
CA TYR A 163 -19.21 -1.92 7.79
C TYR A 163 -20.53 -1.90 7.01
N TYR A 164 -21.19 -0.74 6.95
CA TYR A 164 -22.49 -0.55 6.33
C TYR A 164 -22.53 0.65 5.39
N SER A 165 -23.23 0.51 4.27
CA SER A 165 -23.72 1.62 3.45
C SER A 165 -25.15 1.92 3.87
N VAL A 166 -25.45 3.20 4.15
CA VAL A 166 -26.73 3.64 4.71
C VAL A 166 -27.23 4.86 3.95
N THR A 167 -28.41 4.77 3.33
CA THR A 167 -29.09 5.88 2.65
C THR A 167 -30.32 6.33 3.45
N ALA A 168 -30.39 7.61 3.78
CA ALA A 168 -31.49 8.22 4.52
C ALA A 168 -32.72 8.55 3.64
N THR A 169 -33.94 8.41 4.17
CA THR A 169 -35.17 8.91 3.52
C THR A 169 -35.38 10.41 3.74
N ARG A 170 -34.77 11.01 4.77
CA ARG A 170 -34.93 12.44 5.10
C ARG A 170 -33.63 13.11 5.56
N GLU A 171 -33.40 14.26 4.92
CA GLU A 171 -32.23 15.14 5.00
C GLU A 171 -31.67 15.37 6.42
N SER A 172 -32.52 15.73 7.39
CA SER A 172 -32.08 16.30 8.68
C SER A 172 -32.08 15.34 9.88
N LEU A 173 -32.47 14.07 9.71
CA LEU A 173 -32.63 13.13 10.84
C LEU A 173 -31.49 12.11 10.95
N CYS A 174 -30.97 11.61 9.82
CA CYS A 174 -30.03 10.49 9.80
C CYS A 174 -28.73 10.77 10.55
N SER A 175 -28.03 11.86 10.24
CA SER A 175 -26.74 12.18 10.88
C SER A 175 -26.87 12.35 12.40
N LYS A 176 -27.98 12.92 12.89
CA LYS A 176 -28.26 12.99 14.34
C LYS A 176 -28.45 11.60 14.96
N ILE A 177 -29.19 10.72 14.30
CA ILE A 177 -29.40 9.34 14.78
C ILE A 177 -28.07 8.58 14.82
N LEU A 178 -27.24 8.66 13.77
CA LEU A 178 -25.93 8.00 13.74
C LEU A 178 -24.95 8.55 14.78
N LEU A 179 -25.02 9.84 15.11
CA LEU A 179 -24.28 10.45 16.23
C LEU A 179 -24.74 9.90 17.60
N GLU A 180 -26.05 9.74 17.80
CA GLU A 180 -26.63 9.35 19.09
C GLU A 180 -26.67 7.81 19.30
N SER A 181 -26.74 6.99 18.25
CA SER A 181 -26.79 5.52 18.32
C SER A 181 -25.56 4.90 19.01
N PRO A 182 -25.72 4.09 20.08
CA PRO A 182 -24.61 3.45 20.78
C PRO A 182 -23.98 2.29 19.98
N GLU A 183 -24.69 1.73 19.00
CA GLU A 183 -24.14 0.71 18.09
C GLU A 183 -23.19 1.28 17.02
N VAL A 184 -23.10 2.61 16.85
CA VAL A 184 -22.21 3.24 15.86
C VAL A 184 -20.85 3.58 16.48
N ARG A 185 -19.77 3.02 15.92
CA ARG A 185 -18.37 3.34 16.24
C ARG A 185 -17.92 4.62 15.51
N PHE A 186 -18.27 4.74 14.23
CA PHE A 186 -17.86 5.84 13.35
C PHE A 186 -18.80 5.93 12.14
N PHE A 187 -18.95 7.10 11.53
CA PHE A 187 -19.50 7.24 10.18
C PHE A 187 -18.96 8.46 9.43
N SER A 188 -19.02 8.38 8.10
CA SER A 188 -18.68 9.47 7.16
C SER A 188 -19.67 9.50 6.01
N HIS A 189 -19.67 10.57 5.21
CA HIS A 189 -20.37 10.55 3.92
C HIS A 189 -19.75 9.51 2.98
N ILE A 190 -20.57 8.92 2.10
CA ILE A 190 -20.07 8.27 0.88
C ILE A 190 -19.78 9.39 -0.12
N PRO A 191 -18.53 9.61 -0.57
CA PRO A 191 -18.23 10.67 -1.52
C PRO A 191 -18.89 10.40 -2.88
N LYS A 192 -19.26 11.47 -3.58
CA LYS A 192 -19.76 11.40 -4.96
C LYS A 192 -18.68 10.87 -5.94
N ILE A 193 -19.12 10.59 -7.15
CA ILE A 193 -18.55 9.59 -8.05
C ILE A 193 -18.28 10.24 -9.41
N GLU A 194 -17.00 10.45 -9.73
CA GLU A 194 -16.48 11.09 -10.97
C GLU A 194 -15.51 10.10 -11.67
N LEU A 195 -15.36 10.09 -13.02
CA LEU A 195 -14.87 8.97 -13.87
C LEU A 195 -13.37 9.01 -14.30
N LEU A 196 -12.50 8.01 -14.00
CA LEU A 196 -11.02 8.27 -14.00
C LEU A 196 -9.97 7.39 -14.76
N ASN A 197 -10.13 6.08 -15.07
CA ASN A 197 -9.03 5.25 -15.68
C ASN A 197 -8.46 5.86 -16.97
N ARG A 198 -9.38 6.41 -17.75
CA ARG A 198 -9.15 7.27 -18.90
C ARG A 198 -8.02 8.30 -18.75
N PHE A 199 -7.85 8.90 -17.57
CA PHE A 199 -6.77 9.85 -17.31
C PHE A 199 -5.50 9.13 -16.85
N ALA A 200 -5.64 8.07 -16.05
CA ALA A 200 -4.54 7.26 -15.56
C ALA A 200 -3.69 6.65 -16.68
N LYS A 201 -4.32 6.13 -17.75
CA LYS A 201 -3.62 5.53 -18.91
C LYS A 201 -2.79 6.52 -19.72
N GLY A 202 -3.17 7.79 -19.75
CA GLY A 202 -2.37 8.87 -20.36
C GLY A 202 -1.29 9.36 -19.41
N PHE A 203 -1.62 9.51 -18.14
CA PHE A 203 -0.70 9.96 -17.09
C PHE A 203 0.56 9.08 -16.99
N VAL A 204 0.44 7.75 -17.09
CA VAL A 204 1.62 6.85 -17.09
C VAL A 204 2.45 6.94 -18.39
N GLN A 205 1.92 7.54 -19.45
CA GLN A 205 2.65 7.84 -20.69
C GLN A 205 3.38 9.18 -20.60
N THR A 206 2.71 10.28 -20.26
CA THR A 206 3.27 11.64 -20.32
C THR A 206 3.80 12.19 -19.00
N GLY A 207 3.35 11.66 -17.85
CA GLY A 207 3.66 12.17 -16.51
C GLY A 207 2.98 13.52 -16.19
N ASP A 208 2.25 14.06 -17.16
CA ASP A 208 1.41 15.24 -17.02
C ASP A 208 -0.07 14.85 -16.97
N SER A 209 -0.90 15.79 -16.53
CA SER A 209 -2.36 15.67 -16.61
C SER A 209 -2.91 16.36 -17.87
N SER A 210 -2.10 16.54 -18.92
CA SER A 210 -2.54 17.20 -20.16
C SER A 210 -3.64 16.39 -20.84
N LEU A 211 -4.57 17.10 -21.49
CA LEU A 211 -5.80 16.50 -22.00
C LEU A 211 -5.89 16.61 -23.51
N SER A 212 -5.95 15.46 -24.19
CA SER A 212 -6.34 15.39 -25.60
C SER A 212 -7.83 15.14 -25.73
N PHE A 213 -8.46 15.65 -26.79
CA PHE A 213 -9.87 15.40 -27.06
C PHE A 213 -9.99 14.26 -28.07
N ASN A 214 -10.60 13.13 -27.68
CA ASN A 214 -10.49 11.86 -28.42
C ASN A 214 -11.60 11.60 -29.47
N GLY A 215 -12.30 12.64 -29.92
CA GLY A 215 -13.50 12.49 -30.75
C GLY A 215 -14.80 12.24 -29.98
N HIS A 216 -14.77 12.15 -28.64
CA HIS A 216 -16.00 12.06 -27.83
C HIS A 216 -15.96 12.92 -26.56
N THR A 217 -14.81 12.98 -25.87
CA THR A 217 -14.64 13.76 -24.62
C THR A 217 -13.12 13.93 -24.31
N TYR A 218 -12.71 14.56 -23.20
CA TYR A 218 -11.30 14.76 -22.83
C TYR A 218 -10.63 13.55 -22.17
N THR A 219 -9.60 12.97 -22.78
CA THR A 219 -8.77 11.89 -22.22
C THR A 219 -7.44 12.42 -21.69
N GLY A 220 -6.78 11.70 -20.78
CA GLY A 220 -5.37 11.97 -20.50
C GLY A 220 -4.54 11.72 -21.76
N ASN A 221 -3.54 12.56 -22.03
CA ASN A 221 -2.74 12.53 -23.25
C ASN A 221 -2.03 11.18 -23.46
N THR A 222 -2.15 10.61 -24.66
CA THR A 222 -1.71 9.24 -24.99
C THR A 222 -0.63 9.21 -26.05
N SER A 223 0.34 10.13 -26.00
CA SER A 223 1.38 10.31 -27.03
C SER A 223 2.15 9.05 -27.43
N VAL A 224 2.26 8.04 -26.56
CA VAL A 224 2.94 6.77 -26.86
C VAL A 224 2.03 5.83 -27.65
N TYR A 225 0.76 5.74 -27.28
CA TYR A 225 -0.29 5.06 -28.06
C TYR A 225 -0.47 5.71 -29.45
N ASP A 226 -0.40 7.04 -29.52
CA ASP A 226 -0.63 7.81 -30.74
C ASP A 226 0.51 7.62 -31.78
N LEU A 227 1.70 7.19 -31.34
CA LEU A 227 2.81 6.70 -32.17
C LEU A 227 2.64 5.24 -32.64
N GLY A 228 1.54 4.57 -32.25
CA GLY A 228 1.23 3.18 -32.59
C GLY A 228 1.59 2.14 -31.54
N TYR A 229 2.24 2.54 -30.43
CA TYR A 229 2.58 1.63 -29.32
C TYR A 229 1.37 1.45 -28.40
N ASN A 230 0.52 0.49 -28.75
CA ASN A 230 -0.80 0.26 -28.16
C ASN A 230 -1.01 -1.18 -27.62
N GLY A 231 0.05 -1.99 -27.60
CA GLY A 231 0.04 -3.40 -27.21
C GLY A 231 -0.20 -4.38 -28.37
N THR A 232 -0.25 -3.94 -29.63
CA THR A 232 -0.48 -4.84 -30.77
C THR A 232 0.63 -5.90 -30.86
N GLY A 233 0.23 -7.17 -30.77
CA GLY A 233 1.15 -8.32 -30.80
C GLY A 233 1.70 -8.74 -29.43
N GLU A 234 1.34 -8.03 -28.36
CA GLU A 234 1.76 -8.33 -26.98
C GLU A 234 0.67 -9.11 -26.22
N ILE A 235 1.09 -9.89 -25.21
CA ILE A 235 0.18 -10.63 -24.33
C ILE A 235 0.52 -10.32 -22.87
N ALA A 236 -0.41 -9.72 -22.13
CA ALA A 236 -0.31 -9.59 -20.68
C ALA A 236 -0.73 -10.89 -20.00
N THR A 237 -0.13 -11.19 -18.85
CA THR A 237 -0.70 -12.12 -17.88
C THR A 237 -1.31 -11.32 -16.74
N ILE A 238 -2.46 -11.76 -16.23
CA ILE A 238 -3.08 -11.22 -15.02
C ILE A 238 -3.38 -12.37 -14.06
N SER A 239 -3.04 -12.19 -12.78
CA SER A 239 -3.27 -13.15 -11.70
C SER A 239 -4.12 -12.47 -10.62
N ASP A 240 -5.41 -12.78 -10.58
CA ASP A 240 -6.43 -12.01 -9.87
C ASP A 240 -7.71 -12.85 -9.61
N SER A 241 -8.82 -12.24 -9.17
CA SER A 241 -10.09 -12.92 -8.81
C SER A 241 -10.87 -13.59 -9.96
N GLY A 242 -10.30 -13.59 -11.17
CA GLY A 242 -10.96 -14.00 -12.41
C GLY A 242 -11.14 -12.85 -13.39
N LEU A 243 -11.95 -13.06 -14.43
CA LEU A 243 -12.33 -12.02 -15.41
C LEU A 243 -13.67 -12.40 -16.06
N ASP A 244 -14.66 -11.51 -16.01
CA ASP A 244 -15.91 -11.69 -16.77
C ASP A 244 -15.69 -11.56 -18.28
N GLY A 245 -15.52 -12.70 -18.94
CA GLY A 245 -15.23 -12.78 -20.37
C GLY A 245 -16.40 -12.36 -21.28
N SER A 246 -17.60 -12.13 -20.73
CA SER A 246 -18.81 -11.79 -21.50
C SER A 246 -18.95 -10.31 -21.86
N LEU A 247 -18.17 -9.44 -21.22
CA LEU A 247 -18.24 -7.98 -21.37
C LEU A 247 -17.63 -7.48 -22.69
N ARG A 248 -18.12 -6.34 -23.21
CA ARG A 248 -17.59 -5.69 -24.44
C ARG A 248 -16.08 -5.49 -24.46
N PHE A 249 -15.46 -5.28 -23.29
CA PHE A 249 -14.02 -5.08 -23.16
C PHE A 249 -13.17 -6.32 -23.47
N PHE A 250 -13.76 -7.53 -23.41
CA PHE A 250 -13.01 -8.80 -23.48
C PHE A 250 -13.59 -9.82 -24.46
N ARG A 251 -14.91 -9.84 -24.66
CA ARG A 251 -15.58 -10.87 -25.46
C ARG A 251 -15.12 -10.90 -26.92
N ASP A 252 -15.14 -12.08 -27.50
CA ASP A 252 -15.09 -12.31 -28.93
C ASP A 252 -16.47 -12.82 -29.39
N PRO A 253 -17.11 -12.24 -30.43
CA PRO A 253 -18.42 -12.69 -30.89
C PRO A 253 -18.38 -14.00 -31.68
N ASN A 254 -17.20 -14.47 -32.09
CA ASN A 254 -17.00 -15.64 -32.95
C ASN A 254 -16.26 -16.78 -32.25
N VAL A 255 -15.52 -16.49 -31.18
CA VAL A 255 -14.66 -17.45 -30.47
C VAL A 255 -15.06 -17.49 -29.00
N ALA A 256 -15.34 -18.68 -28.45
CA ALA A 256 -15.60 -18.84 -27.02
C ALA A 256 -14.31 -18.62 -26.20
N VAL A 257 -14.45 -18.16 -24.95
CA VAL A 257 -13.32 -17.93 -24.04
C VAL A 257 -12.54 -19.25 -23.84
N PRO A 258 -11.21 -19.30 -24.10
CA PRO A 258 -10.44 -20.53 -24.04
C PRO A 258 -10.11 -20.96 -22.60
N ILE A 259 -11.05 -21.67 -21.97
CA ILE A 259 -10.92 -22.24 -20.64
C ILE A 259 -9.83 -23.33 -20.63
N ASN A 260 -8.88 -23.22 -19.71
CA ASN A 260 -7.77 -24.14 -19.42
C ASN A 260 -6.91 -24.59 -20.64
N SER A 261 -7.06 -23.91 -21.77
CA SER A 261 -6.48 -24.23 -23.08
C SER A 261 -5.97 -22.96 -23.77
N ILE A 262 -5.07 -23.09 -24.75
CA ILE A 262 -4.53 -21.94 -25.49
C ILE A 262 -5.28 -21.78 -26.81
N ASN A 263 -5.86 -20.59 -27.04
CA ASN A 263 -6.41 -20.20 -28.33
C ASN A 263 -5.99 -18.76 -28.66
N LEU A 264 -4.90 -18.63 -29.42
CA LEU A 264 -4.36 -17.33 -29.84
C LEU A 264 -5.30 -16.54 -30.77
N ASN A 265 -6.34 -17.17 -31.34
CA ASN A 265 -7.26 -16.51 -32.28
C ASN A 265 -8.32 -15.66 -31.56
N HIS A 266 -8.75 -16.02 -30.34
CA HIS A 266 -9.75 -15.25 -29.58
C HIS A 266 -9.28 -13.80 -29.38
N ARG A 267 -10.17 -12.81 -29.58
CA ARG A 267 -9.84 -11.37 -29.65
C ARG A 267 -8.95 -10.89 -28.51
N LYS A 268 -9.32 -11.21 -27.27
CA LYS A 268 -8.65 -10.68 -26.06
C LYS A 268 -8.06 -11.78 -25.18
N ILE A 269 -8.88 -12.64 -24.60
CA ILE A 269 -8.43 -13.72 -23.70
C ILE A 269 -7.84 -14.88 -24.52
N VAL A 270 -6.54 -15.16 -24.42
CA VAL A 270 -5.89 -16.29 -25.15
C VAL A 270 -5.84 -17.59 -24.35
N LYS A 271 -5.95 -17.49 -23.02
CA LYS A 271 -6.15 -18.59 -22.09
C LYS A 271 -6.83 -18.03 -20.84
N TYR A 272 -7.80 -18.77 -20.30
CA TYR A 272 -8.37 -18.53 -18.98
C TYR A 272 -8.10 -19.76 -18.11
N ARG A 273 -7.19 -19.66 -17.14
CA ARG A 273 -6.91 -20.76 -16.22
C ARG A 273 -7.75 -20.62 -14.96
N THR A 274 -8.73 -21.50 -14.80
CA THR A 274 -9.62 -21.55 -13.63
C THR A 274 -9.25 -22.69 -12.67
N PRO A 275 -9.40 -22.51 -11.35
CA PRO A 275 -9.34 -23.59 -10.37
C PRO A 275 -10.66 -24.37 -10.24
N GLN A 276 -11.74 -23.95 -10.91
CA GLN A 276 -13.11 -24.48 -10.80
C GLN A 276 -13.65 -25.00 -12.15
N ASP A 277 -14.93 -25.38 -12.19
CA ASP A 277 -15.56 -26.24 -13.21
C ASP A 277 -15.78 -25.60 -14.61
N GLY A 278 -15.14 -24.45 -14.90
CA GLY A 278 -14.95 -24.00 -16.29
C GLY A 278 -15.71 -22.76 -16.76
N SER A 279 -16.12 -21.85 -15.87
CA SER A 279 -16.63 -20.53 -16.25
C SER A 279 -15.52 -19.47 -16.38
N SER A 280 -15.82 -18.39 -17.09
CA SER A 280 -15.05 -17.14 -17.11
C SER A 280 -15.89 -16.00 -16.52
N THR A 281 -16.11 -16.09 -15.21
CA THR A 281 -17.00 -15.23 -14.41
C THR A 281 -16.25 -14.80 -13.16
N ASP A 282 -16.38 -13.53 -12.78
CA ASP A 282 -15.68 -12.93 -11.65
C ASP A 282 -16.71 -12.34 -10.67
N GLU A 283 -17.04 -13.08 -9.61
CA GLU A 283 -18.03 -12.66 -8.62
C GLU A 283 -17.53 -11.53 -7.70
N SER A 284 -16.21 -11.31 -7.64
CA SER A 284 -15.59 -10.19 -6.92
C SER A 284 -15.58 -8.91 -7.75
N GLY A 285 -15.42 -9.03 -9.08
CA GLY A 285 -15.26 -7.93 -10.03
C GLY A 285 -13.90 -7.24 -10.00
N HIS A 286 -13.00 -7.63 -9.09
CA HIS A 286 -11.69 -7.02 -8.89
C HIS A 286 -10.73 -7.35 -10.03
N GLY A 287 -10.63 -8.63 -10.41
CA GLY A 287 -9.81 -9.09 -11.53
C GLY A 287 -10.30 -8.57 -12.89
N THR A 288 -11.62 -8.45 -13.07
CA THR A 288 -12.24 -7.80 -14.24
C THR A 288 -11.87 -6.31 -14.32
N HIS A 289 -11.89 -5.60 -13.18
CA HIS A 289 -11.46 -4.21 -13.11
C HIS A 289 -9.97 -4.06 -13.43
N CYS A 290 -9.12 -4.91 -12.84
CA CYS A 290 -7.69 -4.92 -13.11
C CYS A 290 -7.40 -5.23 -14.60
N ALA A 291 -8.01 -6.28 -15.16
CA ALA A 291 -7.85 -6.68 -16.56
C ALA A 291 -8.23 -5.57 -17.54
N GLY A 292 -9.32 -4.85 -17.26
CA GLY A 292 -9.77 -3.73 -18.09
C GLY A 292 -8.79 -2.56 -18.07
N SER A 293 -8.12 -2.31 -16.93
CA SER A 293 -7.10 -1.28 -16.78
C SER A 293 -5.81 -1.62 -17.53
N ILE A 294 -5.43 -2.92 -17.59
CA ILE A 294 -4.30 -3.38 -18.42
C ILE A 294 -4.65 -3.23 -19.91
N ALA A 295 -5.69 -3.92 -20.37
CA ALA A 295 -5.92 -4.15 -21.80
C ALA A 295 -7.40 -4.31 -22.18
N GLY A 296 -8.34 -3.76 -21.42
CA GLY A 296 -9.74 -3.69 -21.85
C GLY A 296 -9.86 -2.94 -23.17
N GLU A 297 -10.64 -3.47 -24.11
CA GLU A 297 -10.89 -2.83 -25.41
C GLU A 297 -12.36 -2.97 -25.77
N ASN A 298 -13.09 -1.86 -25.80
CA ASN A 298 -14.48 -1.89 -26.25
C ASN A 298 -14.57 -2.34 -27.72
N ILE A 299 -15.40 -3.34 -27.97
CA ILE A 299 -15.62 -3.87 -29.32
C ILE A 299 -16.38 -2.90 -30.24
N ALA A 300 -17.13 -1.95 -29.67
CA ALA A 300 -17.80 -0.89 -30.43
C ALA A 300 -16.83 0.29 -30.71
N LYS A 301 -16.61 0.58 -32.00
CA LYS A 301 -15.82 1.74 -32.44
C LYS A 301 -16.66 3.02 -32.36
N ASN A 302 -16.02 4.13 -32.00
CA ASN A 302 -16.64 5.45 -31.85
C ASN A 302 -17.76 5.50 -30.78
N ASP A 303 -17.55 4.76 -29.70
CA ASP A 303 -18.41 4.68 -28.51
C ASP A 303 -17.69 5.36 -27.34
N LEU A 304 -18.43 6.11 -26.51
CA LEU A 304 -17.92 6.71 -25.27
C LEU A 304 -17.22 5.70 -24.36
N MET A 305 -17.64 4.44 -24.37
CA MET A 305 -17.04 3.37 -23.59
C MET A 305 -15.58 3.07 -23.99
N SER A 306 -15.17 3.33 -25.23
CA SER A 306 -13.75 3.20 -25.64
C SER A 306 -12.84 4.23 -24.97
N SER A 307 -13.40 5.28 -24.38
CA SER A 307 -12.63 6.22 -23.57
C SER A 307 -12.06 5.55 -22.29
N PHE A 308 -12.68 4.47 -21.83
CA PHE A 308 -12.24 3.62 -20.70
C PHE A 308 -11.41 2.40 -21.11
N ASP A 309 -11.05 2.26 -22.40
CA ASP A 309 -10.07 1.27 -22.86
C ASP A 309 -8.80 1.32 -21.99
N GLY A 310 -8.18 0.18 -21.71
CA GLY A 310 -6.99 0.06 -20.86
C GLY A 310 -5.75 0.77 -21.41
N ALA A 311 -4.64 0.68 -20.68
CA ALA A 311 -3.37 1.29 -21.10
C ALA A 311 -2.75 0.61 -22.35
N ALA A 312 -2.93 -0.70 -22.53
CA ALA A 312 -2.48 -1.47 -23.70
C ALA A 312 -3.65 -2.20 -24.39
N PRO A 313 -4.62 -1.48 -24.99
CA PRO A 313 -5.90 -2.07 -25.39
C PRO A 313 -5.80 -2.97 -26.64
N LYS A 314 -4.67 -3.00 -27.36
CA LYS A 314 -4.43 -4.00 -28.41
C LYS A 314 -3.69 -5.25 -27.94
N ALA A 315 -3.24 -5.28 -26.68
CA ALA A 315 -2.68 -6.48 -26.08
C ALA A 315 -3.76 -7.54 -25.80
N LYS A 316 -3.34 -8.80 -25.77
CA LYS A 316 -4.17 -9.94 -25.34
C LYS A 316 -3.92 -10.28 -23.87
N LEU A 317 -4.76 -11.14 -23.29
CA LEU A 317 -4.74 -11.51 -21.88
C LEU A 317 -4.62 -13.03 -21.70
N TYR A 318 -3.63 -13.49 -20.94
CA TYR A 318 -3.69 -14.75 -20.21
C TYR A 318 -4.25 -14.45 -18.82
N VAL A 319 -5.45 -14.97 -18.53
CA VAL A 319 -6.07 -14.84 -17.21
C VAL A 319 -5.71 -16.04 -16.35
N ILE A 320 -5.23 -15.77 -15.15
CA ILE A 320 -5.12 -16.71 -14.04
C ILE A 320 -6.16 -16.29 -13.02
N ASP A 321 -7.14 -17.15 -12.82
CA ASP A 321 -8.13 -17.04 -11.78
C ASP A 321 -7.57 -17.65 -10.50
N LEU A 322 -7.57 -16.88 -9.42
CA LEU A 322 -7.12 -17.27 -8.10
C LEU A 322 -8.28 -17.51 -7.11
N SER A 323 -9.54 -17.34 -7.54
CA SER A 323 -10.70 -17.46 -6.66
C SER A 323 -11.06 -18.92 -6.36
N ASP A 324 -11.09 -19.28 -5.08
CA ASP A 324 -11.71 -20.52 -4.62
C ASP A 324 -13.25 -20.49 -4.76
N LYS A 325 -13.88 -21.64 -4.55
CA LYS A 325 -15.33 -21.84 -4.60
C LYS A 325 -16.15 -21.04 -3.58
N ASP A 326 -15.49 -20.36 -2.63
CA ASP A 326 -16.09 -19.47 -1.64
C ASP A 326 -15.72 -17.98 -1.94
N GLY A 327 -15.15 -17.70 -3.12
CA GLY A 327 -14.76 -16.35 -3.57
C GLY A 327 -13.44 -15.84 -2.98
N LYS A 328 -12.59 -16.70 -2.39
CA LYS A 328 -11.36 -16.28 -1.71
C LYS A 328 -10.15 -16.38 -2.62
N MET A 329 -9.29 -15.36 -2.59
CA MET A 329 -8.02 -15.34 -3.30
C MET A 329 -7.03 -16.37 -2.73
N LEU A 330 -6.52 -17.24 -3.61
CA LEU A 330 -5.46 -18.21 -3.33
C LEU A 330 -4.10 -17.75 -3.89
N ILE A 331 -3.01 -18.31 -3.37
CA ILE A 331 -1.68 -18.18 -3.97
C ILE A 331 -1.60 -19.12 -5.20
N ASP A 332 -0.87 -18.72 -6.26
CA ASP A 332 -0.68 -19.57 -7.45
C ASP A 332 0.20 -20.80 -7.17
N SER A 333 -0.43 -21.85 -6.64
CA SER A 333 0.15 -23.20 -6.46
C SER A 333 0.64 -23.87 -7.76
N LYS A 334 0.41 -23.27 -8.93
CA LYS A 334 0.80 -23.78 -10.25
C LYS A 334 1.73 -22.81 -11.00
N LEU A 335 2.41 -21.88 -10.31
CA LEU A 335 3.27 -20.84 -10.91
C LEU A 335 4.33 -21.38 -11.88
N GLY A 336 4.97 -22.52 -11.58
CA GLY A 336 5.92 -23.18 -12.48
C GLY A 336 5.31 -23.78 -13.76
N ASN A 337 3.97 -23.85 -13.87
CA ASN A 337 3.25 -24.15 -15.11
C ASN A 337 2.68 -22.87 -15.75
N THR A 338 2.22 -21.90 -14.95
CA THR A 338 1.92 -20.53 -15.40
C THR A 338 3.05 -19.96 -16.26
N ILE A 339 4.29 -20.08 -15.80
CA ILE A 339 5.47 -19.56 -16.49
C ILE A 339 5.73 -20.27 -17.83
N LYS A 340 5.51 -21.58 -17.91
CA LYS A 340 5.61 -22.34 -19.16
C LYS A 340 4.53 -21.91 -20.17
N ASP A 341 3.30 -21.71 -19.70
CA ASP A 341 2.22 -21.14 -20.50
C ASP A 341 2.60 -19.74 -21.03
N MET A 342 3.09 -18.86 -20.14
CA MET A 342 3.56 -17.51 -20.47
C MET A 342 4.62 -17.54 -21.58
N HIS A 343 5.70 -18.31 -21.40
CA HIS A 343 6.73 -18.49 -22.43
C HIS A 343 6.18 -19.05 -23.75
N SER A 344 5.27 -20.03 -23.69
CA SER A 344 4.69 -20.66 -24.90
C SER A 344 3.82 -19.71 -25.73
N MET A 345 3.18 -18.73 -25.08
CA MET A 345 2.34 -17.72 -25.73
C MET A 345 3.08 -16.42 -26.04
N GLY A 346 4.29 -16.23 -25.51
CA GLY A 346 5.00 -14.96 -25.60
C GLY A 346 4.45 -13.87 -24.67
N SER A 347 3.92 -14.25 -23.51
CA SER A 347 3.57 -13.30 -22.44
C SER A 347 4.76 -13.12 -21.49
N TYR A 348 5.14 -11.86 -21.27
CA TYR A 348 6.38 -11.49 -20.55
C TYR A 348 6.16 -10.46 -19.44
N ILE A 349 4.91 -10.06 -19.19
CA ILE A 349 4.55 -9.11 -18.13
C ILE A 349 3.33 -9.69 -17.41
N SER A 350 3.46 -9.90 -16.10
CA SER A 350 2.41 -10.42 -15.23
C SER A 350 1.96 -9.33 -14.24
N SER A 351 0.67 -9.01 -14.23
CA SER A 351 0.05 -8.06 -13.28
C SER A 351 -0.61 -8.82 -12.12
N ASN A 352 -0.27 -8.45 -10.89
CA ASN A 352 -0.67 -9.17 -9.68
C ASN A 352 -1.15 -8.15 -8.64
N SER A 353 -2.46 -7.91 -8.58
CA SER A 353 -3.07 -6.84 -7.78
C SER A 353 -3.46 -7.26 -6.36
N TRP A 354 -2.72 -8.23 -5.80
CA TRP A 354 -2.96 -8.86 -4.50
C TRP A 354 -1.67 -8.93 -3.66
N GLY A 355 -1.82 -9.21 -2.37
CA GLY A 355 -0.73 -9.45 -1.43
C GLY A 355 -1.28 -10.06 -0.13
N LEU A 356 -0.39 -10.58 0.72
CA LEU A 356 -0.76 -11.26 1.97
C LEU A 356 -0.90 -10.26 3.13
N GLU A 357 -1.98 -10.39 3.92
CA GLU A 357 -2.17 -9.62 5.16
C GLU A 357 -1.17 -10.00 6.27
N GLN A 358 -0.69 -11.25 6.24
CA GLN A 358 0.35 -11.77 7.12
C GLN A 358 1.46 -12.33 6.22
N SER A 359 2.68 -11.82 6.39
CA SER A 359 3.85 -12.30 5.64
C SER A 359 4.49 -13.50 6.35
N SER A 360 4.87 -14.51 5.57
CA SER A 360 5.82 -15.55 6.02
C SER A 360 7.22 -15.33 5.43
N GLY A 361 7.30 -14.71 4.25
CA GLY A 361 8.52 -14.58 3.45
C GLY A 361 8.69 -15.70 2.41
N SER A 362 7.86 -16.74 2.46
CA SER A 362 7.94 -17.91 1.58
C SER A 362 7.46 -17.62 0.16
N VAL A 363 6.44 -16.76 0.02
CA VAL A 363 5.89 -16.34 -1.28
C VAL A 363 6.78 -15.26 -1.90
N ARG A 364 7.37 -14.37 -1.09
CA ARG A 364 8.47 -13.47 -1.49
C ARG A 364 9.63 -14.27 -2.08
N THR A 365 10.13 -15.25 -1.32
CA THR A 365 11.24 -16.14 -1.72
C THR A 365 10.88 -16.89 -3.01
N MET A 366 9.64 -17.38 -3.14
CA MET A 366 9.15 -18.02 -4.37
C MET A 366 9.20 -17.08 -5.59
N TYR A 367 8.73 -15.83 -5.48
CA TYR A 367 8.79 -14.88 -6.59
C TYR A 367 10.19 -14.37 -6.89
N ASP A 368 11.07 -14.24 -5.88
CA ASP A 368 12.48 -13.93 -6.09
C ASP A 368 13.19 -15.03 -6.91
N VAL A 369 12.96 -16.31 -6.59
CA VAL A 369 13.44 -17.45 -7.39
C VAL A 369 12.86 -17.43 -8.81
N TYR A 370 11.54 -17.37 -8.97
CA TYR A 370 10.93 -17.47 -10.30
C TYR A 370 11.28 -16.30 -11.23
N ALA A 371 11.43 -15.08 -10.71
CA ALA A 371 11.87 -13.93 -11.50
C ALA A 371 13.37 -13.97 -11.83
N ASN A 372 14.21 -14.53 -10.95
CA ASN A 372 15.62 -14.79 -11.24
C ASN A 372 15.80 -15.85 -12.34
N ASP A 373 15.08 -16.95 -12.25
CA ASP A 373 15.22 -18.10 -13.16
C ASP A 373 14.49 -17.91 -14.49
N ASN A 374 13.58 -16.93 -14.58
CA ASN A 374 12.87 -16.55 -15.81
C ASN A 374 13.09 -15.05 -16.09
N PRO A 375 14.34 -14.64 -16.39
CA PRO A 375 14.72 -13.23 -16.44
C PRO A 375 14.14 -12.47 -17.63
N ASP A 376 13.30 -13.08 -18.47
CA ASP A 376 12.51 -12.41 -19.51
C ASP A 376 11.05 -12.12 -19.08
N ILE A 377 10.63 -12.51 -17.86
CA ILE A 377 9.30 -12.24 -17.31
C ILE A 377 9.36 -11.16 -16.21
N LEU A 378 8.72 -10.02 -16.44
CA LEU A 378 8.50 -9.00 -15.41
C LEU A 378 7.22 -9.30 -14.61
N PHE A 379 7.38 -9.61 -13.33
CA PHE A 379 6.27 -9.62 -12.37
C PHE A 379 6.05 -8.22 -11.81
N VAL A 380 4.84 -7.71 -11.94
CA VAL A 380 4.38 -6.41 -11.42
C VAL A 380 3.39 -6.66 -10.28
N PHE A 381 3.66 -6.10 -9.11
CA PHE A 381 2.90 -6.32 -7.88
C PHE A 381 2.38 -5.04 -7.23
N ALA A 382 1.21 -5.12 -6.60
CA ALA A 382 0.70 -4.06 -5.73
C ALA A 382 1.54 -3.92 -4.46
N ALA A 383 1.81 -2.67 -4.04
CA ALA A 383 2.52 -2.42 -2.77
C ALA A 383 1.70 -2.79 -1.52
N GLY A 384 0.37 -2.84 -1.64
CA GLY A 384 -0.55 -3.02 -0.51
C GLY A 384 -1.25 -1.73 -0.09
N ASN A 385 -2.28 -1.88 0.75
CA ASN A 385 -3.22 -0.79 1.08
C ASN A 385 -3.20 -0.42 2.58
N SER A 386 -2.05 -0.59 3.24
CA SER A 386 -1.91 -0.48 4.70
C SER A 386 -1.30 0.85 5.20
N PHE A 387 -1.05 1.81 4.29
CA PHE A 387 -0.59 3.20 4.50
C PHE A 387 0.72 3.47 5.28
N GLY A 388 1.22 2.49 6.05
CA GLY A 388 2.38 2.66 6.91
C GLY A 388 3.73 2.57 6.18
N TYR A 389 4.77 3.15 6.77
CA TYR A 389 6.16 2.75 6.47
C TYR A 389 6.37 1.31 6.91
N SER A 390 7.12 0.55 6.11
CA SER A 390 7.35 -0.89 6.25
C SER A 390 6.07 -1.72 6.26
N THR A 391 5.09 -1.35 5.43
CA THR A 391 3.86 -2.15 5.23
C THR A 391 3.68 -2.63 3.79
N ILE A 392 4.77 -2.70 3.03
CA ILE A 392 4.78 -3.34 1.71
C ILE A 392 4.36 -4.81 1.90
N MET A 393 3.29 -5.22 1.23
CA MET A 393 2.72 -6.56 1.40
C MET A 393 3.51 -7.60 0.59
N GLU A 394 3.65 -8.80 1.13
CA GLU A 394 4.25 -9.93 0.41
C GLU A 394 3.34 -10.38 -0.75
N PRO A 395 3.87 -10.67 -1.96
CA PRO A 395 5.28 -10.68 -2.37
C PRO A 395 5.73 -9.38 -3.07
N GLY A 396 5.00 -8.27 -2.93
CA GLY A 396 5.43 -6.94 -3.40
C GLY A 396 6.69 -6.41 -2.69
N ASP A 397 7.15 -7.06 -1.62
CA ASP A 397 8.44 -6.80 -0.97
C ASP A 397 9.62 -7.60 -1.56
N ALA A 398 9.36 -8.52 -2.52
CA ALA A 398 10.39 -9.26 -3.25
C ALA A 398 11.29 -8.33 -4.09
N LYS A 399 12.59 -8.64 -4.13
CA LYS A 399 13.59 -7.80 -4.82
C LYS A 399 13.53 -7.93 -6.34
N ASN A 400 13.14 -9.08 -6.88
CA ASN A 400 13.14 -9.32 -8.33
C ASN A 400 11.82 -8.94 -9.04
N VAL A 401 10.81 -8.44 -8.30
CA VAL A 401 9.56 -7.90 -8.85
C VAL A 401 9.59 -6.36 -8.97
N LEU A 402 8.72 -5.80 -9.80
CA LEU A 402 8.43 -4.35 -9.86
C LEU A 402 7.19 -4.04 -9.01
N THR A 403 7.32 -3.21 -7.98
CA THR A 403 6.23 -2.94 -7.03
C THR A 403 5.65 -1.55 -7.22
N VAL A 404 4.33 -1.45 -7.17
CA VAL A 404 3.56 -0.27 -7.56
C VAL A 404 2.75 0.28 -6.39
N GLY A 405 3.07 1.52 -5.99
CA GLY A 405 2.25 2.30 -5.05
C GLY A 405 1.21 3.16 -5.77
N ALA A 406 0.28 3.73 -5.00
CA ALA A 406 -0.82 4.54 -5.51
C ALA A 406 -0.63 6.03 -5.19
N ILE A 407 -0.79 6.89 -6.21
CA ILE A 407 -1.02 8.32 -6.00
C ILE A 407 -2.51 8.63 -5.86
N SER A 408 -2.79 9.79 -5.26
CA SER A 408 -4.11 10.37 -5.12
C SER A 408 -4.79 10.59 -6.47
N GLU A 409 -6.07 10.96 -6.40
CA GLU A 409 -6.81 11.42 -7.57
C GLU A 409 -6.10 12.60 -8.28
N LEU A 410 -6.00 12.53 -9.61
CA LEU A 410 -5.46 13.58 -10.48
C LEU A 410 -6.44 14.75 -10.53
N PHE A 411 -6.03 16.02 -10.54
CA PHE A 411 -7.04 17.12 -10.51
C PHE A 411 -7.91 17.21 -11.79
N ASN A 412 -7.34 16.89 -12.96
CA ASN A 412 -8.08 16.86 -14.22
C ASN A 412 -9.04 15.66 -14.35
N SER A 413 -9.09 14.79 -13.35
CA SER A 413 -10.08 13.71 -13.23
C SER A 413 -11.53 14.25 -13.14
N LYS A 414 -11.67 15.50 -12.65
CA LYS A 414 -12.92 16.19 -12.32
C LYS A 414 -13.61 16.89 -13.49
N LEU A 415 -13.18 16.57 -14.71
CA LEU A 415 -13.60 17.25 -15.94
C LEU A 415 -14.64 16.41 -16.72
N ASN A 416 -15.48 15.69 -15.99
CA ASN A 416 -16.58 14.91 -16.54
C ASN A 416 -17.78 15.80 -16.83
N PHE A 417 -18.58 15.41 -17.82
CA PHE A 417 -19.85 16.05 -18.18
C PHE A 417 -20.88 16.06 -17.01
N ALA A 418 -20.64 15.28 -15.96
CA ALA A 418 -21.46 15.26 -14.75
C ALA A 418 -21.17 16.44 -13.79
N ASP A 419 -19.89 16.79 -13.66
CA ASP A 419 -19.39 17.57 -12.53
C ASP A 419 -18.97 19.00 -12.93
N THR A 420 -18.75 19.23 -14.23
CA THR A 420 -18.53 20.58 -14.76
C THR A 420 -19.84 21.32 -14.99
N THR A 421 -20.15 22.31 -14.14
CA THR A 421 -21.23 23.29 -14.39
C THR A 421 -20.92 24.27 -15.54
N LYS A 422 -19.73 24.15 -16.15
CA LYS A 422 -19.19 25.05 -17.17
C LYS A 422 -18.85 24.25 -18.41
N PHE A 423 -19.48 24.58 -19.52
CA PHE A 423 -19.19 24.00 -20.83
C PHE A 423 -18.90 25.09 -21.84
N LYS A 424 -18.23 24.70 -22.92
CA LYS A 424 -17.94 25.53 -24.07
C LYS A 424 -18.31 24.79 -25.36
N LEU A 425 -18.63 25.55 -26.39
CA LEU A 425 -18.93 25.01 -27.71
C LEU A 425 -17.70 25.17 -28.62
N ILE A 426 -17.31 24.13 -29.36
CA ILE A 426 -16.15 24.14 -30.27
C ILE A 426 -16.61 23.84 -31.71
N ASN A 427 -16.06 24.56 -32.69
CA ASN A 427 -16.16 24.23 -34.10
C ASN A 427 -15.15 23.13 -34.44
N LEU A 428 -15.62 21.97 -34.92
CA LEU A 428 -14.75 20.82 -35.19
C LEU A 428 -13.93 20.96 -36.48
N GLU A 429 -14.28 21.88 -37.39
CA GLU A 429 -13.44 22.17 -38.57
C GLU A 429 -12.20 23.01 -38.22
N THR A 430 -12.28 23.85 -37.18
CA THR A 430 -11.24 24.87 -36.89
C THR A 430 -10.60 24.73 -35.52
N GLY A 431 -11.16 23.90 -34.62
CA GLY A 431 -10.74 23.80 -33.22
C GLY A 431 -11.06 25.04 -32.37
N VAL A 432 -11.70 26.06 -32.95
CA VAL A 432 -11.96 27.35 -32.29
C VAL A 432 -13.16 27.25 -31.35
N GLU A 433 -13.00 27.84 -30.17
CA GLU A 433 -14.06 28.01 -29.18
C GLU A 433 -15.09 29.06 -29.63
N ILE A 434 -16.34 28.63 -29.79
CA ILE A 434 -17.46 29.43 -30.30
C ILE A 434 -18.15 30.22 -29.19
N ILE A 435 -18.31 29.60 -28.02
CA ILE A 435 -18.98 30.19 -26.85
C ILE A 435 -18.21 29.77 -25.60
N SER A 436 -17.71 30.78 -24.87
CA SER A 436 -16.85 30.63 -23.68
C SER A 436 -17.50 31.12 -22.38
N ASN A 437 -18.63 31.83 -22.47
CA ASN A 437 -19.43 32.22 -21.31
C ASN A 437 -20.16 30.99 -20.76
N ASP A 438 -20.19 30.86 -19.43
CA ASP A 438 -20.88 29.77 -18.72
C ASP A 438 -22.30 29.57 -19.24
N LEU A 439 -22.51 28.47 -19.97
CA LEU A 439 -23.76 28.24 -20.69
C LEU A 439 -24.93 28.03 -19.70
N ASP A 440 -25.98 28.83 -19.83
CA ASP A 440 -27.12 28.84 -18.91
C ASP A 440 -28.13 27.71 -19.22
N PHE A 441 -27.80 26.50 -18.76
CA PHE A 441 -28.65 25.30 -18.88
C PHE A 441 -30.01 25.48 -18.18
N THR A 442 -31.02 24.77 -18.68
CA THR A 442 -32.33 24.66 -18.02
C THR A 442 -32.30 23.64 -16.89
N GLY A 443 -32.96 23.97 -15.76
CA GLY A 443 -32.74 23.29 -14.47
C GLY A 443 -33.07 21.79 -14.45
N ASN A 444 -34.07 21.36 -15.22
CA ASN A 444 -34.44 19.95 -15.35
C ASN A 444 -33.43 19.14 -16.20
N THR A 445 -32.73 19.79 -17.13
CA THR A 445 -31.79 19.15 -18.05
C THR A 445 -30.52 18.69 -17.32
N TYR A 446 -30.04 19.47 -16.34
CA TYR A 446 -28.91 19.11 -15.48
C TYR A 446 -29.19 17.82 -14.68
N GLY A 447 -30.43 17.64 -14.20
CA GLY A 447 -30.83 16.44 -13.47
C GLY A 447 -30.89 15.18 -14.34
N TYR A 448 -31.29 15.31 -15.60
CA TYR A 448 -31.50 14.16 -16.50
C TYR A 448 -30.18 13.60 -17.05
N VAL A 449 -29.25 14.47 -17.48
CA VAL A 449 -27.90 14.08 -17.93
C VAL A 449 -27.12 13.33 -16.84
N MET A 450 -27.44 13.60 -15.56
CA MET A 450 -26.82 12.97 -14.38
C MET A 450 -27.39 11.59 -14.00
N GLN A 451 -28.53 11.17 -14.56
CA GLN A 451 -29.27 9.99 -14.09
C GLN A 451 -29.41 8.87 -15.13
N THR A 452 -29.24 9.15 -16.42
CA THR A 452 -29.31 8.13 -17.47
C THR A 452 -27.92 7.63 -17.86
N THR A 453 -27.71 6.31 -17.79
CA THR A 453 -26.46 5.64 -18.24
C THR A 453 -26.15 5.84 -19.73
N ASN A 454 -27.12 6.26 -20.53
CA ASN A 454 -26.92 6.76 -21.88
C ASN A 454 -26.58 8.26 -21.82
N CYS A 455 -25.30 8.62 -22.00
CA CYS A 455 -24.93 10.02 -22.19
C CYS A 455 -25.62 10.59 -23.44
N ILE A 456 -26.15 11.80 -23.35
CA ILE A 456 -26.72 12.50 -24.51
C ILE A 456 -25.58 12.84 -25.48
N ASP A 457 -25.54 12.18 -26.64
CA ASP A 457 -24.53 12.45 -27.66
C ASP A 457 -24.70 13.87 -28.21
N VAL A 458 -23.76 14.75 -27.86
CA VAL A 458 -23.64 16.14 -28.33
C VAL A 458 -22.32 16.39 -29.06
N TYR A 459 -21.73 15.34 -29.64
CA TYR A 459 -20.54 15.43 -30.47
C TYR A 459 -20.87 15.40 -31.97
N ASN A 460 -20.02 16.05 -32.78
CA ASN A 460 -20.11 16.12 -34.24
C ASN A 460 -21.52 16.38 -34.77
N LYS A 461 -22.21 17.36 -34.18
CA LYS A 461 -23.56 17.72 -34.53
C LYS A 461 -23.54 18.83 -35.56
N THR A 462 -24.11 18.58 -36.73
CA THR A 462 -24.23 19.62 -37.77
C THR A 462 -25.30 20.62 -37.37
N VAL A 463 -24.94 21.89 -37.24
CA VAL A 463 -25.88 22.95 -36.87
C VAL A 463 -26.87 23.17 -38.03
N VAL A 464 -28.17 23.11 -37.74
CA VAL A 464 -29.26 23.36 -38.70
C VAL A 464 -30.35 24.21 -38.05
N GLU A 465 -31.19 24.87 -38.84
CA GLU A 465 -32.42 25.46 -38.32
C GLU A 465 -33.56 24.44 -38.40
N TYR A 466 -34.52 24.49 -37.47
CA TYR A 466 -35.66 23.57 -37.46
C TYR A 466 -36.57 23.80 -38.68
N SER A 467 -36.84 22.72 -39.41
CA SER A 467 -37.89 22.63 -40.41
C SER A 467 -38.96 21.61 -40.02
N THR A 468 -40.19 21.83 -40.49
CA THR A 468 -41.31 20.88 -40.43
C THR A 468 -41.27 19.82 -41.53
N SER A 469 -40.34 19.92 -42.50
CA SER A 469 -40.08 18.89 -43.52
C SER A 469 -39.28 17.70 -43.01
N ASP A 470 -38.54 17.88 -41.91
CA ASP A 470 -37.44 17.00 -41.56
C ASP A 470 -37.90 15.89 -40.61
N THR A 471 -37.39 14.68 -40.84
CA THR A 471 -37.88 13.46 -40.17
C THR A 471 -36.89 12.85 -39.18
N ASN A 472 -35.69 13.43 -39.04
CA ASN A 472 -34.66 12.98 -38.11
C ASN A 472 -33.65 14.12 -37.85
N TYR A 473 -33.27 14.31 -36.58
CA TYR A 473 -32.23 15.25 -36.14
C TYR A 473 -31.12 14.57 -35.27
N SER A 474 -31.01 13.24 -35.27
CA SER A 474 -30.04 12.48 -34.46
C SER A 474 -28.57 12.90 -34.63
N SER A 475 -28.24 13.50 -35.78
CA SER A 475 -26.88 13.94 -36.15
C SER A 475 -26.74 15.47 -36.13
N ASN A 476 -27.72 16.19 -35.57
CA ASN A 476 -27.88 17.62 -35.73
C ASN A 476 -27.92 18.37 -34.39
N ALA A 477 -27.52 19.64 -34.43
CA ALA A 477 -27.77 20.59 -33.37
C ALA A 477 -28.76 21.64 -33.91
N VAL A 478 -29.95 21.69 -33.33
CA VAL A 478 -31.10 22.33 -33.97
C VAL A 478 -31.35 23.71 -33.38
N ILE A 479 -31.32 24.73 -34.23
CA ILE A 479 -31.69 26.10 -33.89
C ILE A 479 -33.22 26.22 -33.97
N VAL A 480 -33.84 26.61 -32.87
CA VAL A 480 -35.30 26.70 -32.69
C VAL A 480 -35.72 28.09 -32.22
N ASN A 481 -36.93 28.50 -32.59
CA ASN A 481 -37.49 29.82 -32.30
C ASN A 481 -38.61 29.76 -31.24
N SER A 482 -39.14 28.56 -30.97
CA SER A 482 -40.15 28.28 -29.95
C SER A 482 -39.88 26.96 -29.20
N CYS A 483 -40.58 26.75 -28.08
CA CYS A 483 -40.46 25.53 -27.31
C CYS A 483 -41.20 24.35 -27.96
N ASP A 484 -42.15 24.61 -28.85
CA ASP A 484 -42.86 23.57 -29.62
C ASP A 484 -41.96 23.01 -30.72
N GLU A 485 -41.20 23.87 -31.42
CA GLU A 485 -40.08 23.46 -32.30
C GLU A 485 -39.03 22.65 -31.53
N ALA A 486 -38.67 23.06 -30.31
CA ALA A 486 -37.74 22.31 -29.46
C ALA A 486 -38.26 20.89 -29.15
N ASN A 487 -39.51 20.77 -28.70
CA ASN A 487 -40.12 19.47 -28.39
C ASN A 487 -40.28 18.59 -29.64
N ALA A 488 -40.63 19.17 -30.80
CA ALA A 488 -40.70 18.45 -32.06
C ALA A 488 -39.32 17.93 -32.49
N ALA A 489 -38.29 18.79 -32.47
CA ALA A 489 -36.92 18.40 -32.78
C ALA A 489 -36.41 17.27 -31.88
N ILE A 490 -36.69 17.34 -30.56
CA ILE A 490 -36.33 16.32 -29.57
C ILE A 490 -37.03 14.97 -29.86
N ASN A 491 -38.31 15.00 -30.23
CA ASN A 491 -39.05 13.79 -30.60
C ASN A 491 -38.51 13.14 -31.89
N LEU A 492 -37.95 13.95 -32.80
CA LEU A 492 -37.22 13.53 -34.00
C LEU A 492 -35.72 13.23 -33.74
N GLY A 493 -35.29 13.16 -32.47
CA GLY A 493 -33.96 12.71 -32.06
C GLY A 493 -32.90 13.79 -31.87
N ALA A 494 -33.24 15.09 -31.97
CA ALA A 494 -32.29 16.17 -31.69
C ALA A 494 -31.78 16.10 -30.24
N SER A 495 -30.46 16.11 -30.07
CA SER A 495 -29.79 15.97 -28.77
C SER A 495 -29.20 17.29 -28.23
N LEU A 496 -29.00 18.27 -29.11
CA LEU A 496 -28.50 19.62 -28.81
C LEU A 496 -29.45 20.65 -29.44
N ILE A 497 -30.00 21.56 -28.64
CA ILE A 497 -30.98 22.56 -29.04
C ILE A 497 -30.45 23.97 -28.74
N PHE A 498 -30.49 24.86 -29.73
CA PHE A 498 -30.15 26.27 -29.55
C PHE A 498 -31.41 27.12 -29.67
N TYR A 499 -31.77 27.86 -28.62
CA TYR A 499 -32.96 28.71 -28.60
C TYR A 499 -32.63 30.19 -28.43
N THR A 500 -33.54 31.05 -28.87
CA THR A 500 -33.51 32.51 -28.61
C THR A 500 -34.28 32.93 -27.36
N LYS A 501 -35.07 32.01 -26.77
CA LYS A 501 -35.88 32.19 -25.56
C LYS A 501 -35.81 30.90 -24.73
N LYS A 502 -35.63 31.01 -23.41
CA LYS A 502 -35.41 29.84 -22.53
C LYS A 502 -36.60 28.87 -22.58
N CYS A 503 -36.32 27.62 -22.98
CA CYS A 503 -37.26 26.51 -23.08
C CYS A 503 -36.73 25.32 -22.28
N GLU A 504 -37.57 24.69 -21.46
CA GLU A 504 -37.18 23.49 -20.72
C GLU A 504 -37.13 22.26 -21.64
N THR A 505 -36.01 21.53 -21.61
CA THR A 505 -35.78 20.36 -22.46
C THR A 505 -35.49 19.13 -21.61
N THR A 506 -36.24 18.05 -21.84
CA THR A 506 -36.23 16.84 -21.00
C THR A 506 -35.34 15.71 -21.52
N ARG A 507 -34.96 15.74 -22.81
CA ARG A 507 -34.17 14.67 -23.48
C ARG A 507 -33.03 15.22 -24.36
N ALA A 508 -32.74 16.51 -24.28
CA ALA A 508 -31.72 17.19 -25.06
C ALA A 508 -31.15 18.39 -24.31
N ILE A 509 -29.93 18.79 -24.65
CA ILE A 509 -29.25 19.92 -24.04
C ILE A 509 -29.73 21.24 -24.69
N GLY A 510 -30.38 22.11 -23.91
CA GLY A 510 -30.82 23.43 -24.35
C GLY A 510 -29.80 24.53 -24.05
N ILE A 511 -29.45 25.35 -25.05
CA ILE A 511 -28.50 26.47 -24.94
C ILE A 511 -29.14 27.78 -25.43
N ASN A 512 -29.01 28.83 -24.63
CA ASN A 512 -29.36 30.19 -25.04
C ASN A 512 -28.20 30.83 -25.84
N SER A 513 -28.30 30.90 -27.17
CA SER A 513 -27.29 31.60 -27.98
C SER A 513 -27.83 32.02 -29.34
N GLN A 514 -27.71 33.31 -29.66
CA GLN A 514 -27.95 33.83 -31.01
C GLN A 514 -26.71 33.72 -31.90
N SER A 515 -25.52 33.74 -31.31
CA SER A 515 -24.21 33.67 -32.00
C SER A 515 -23.95 32.36 -32.75
N ILE A 516 -24.81 31.36 -32.58
CA ILE A 516 -24.67 30.05 -33.24
C ILE A 516 -25.08 30.06 -34.72
N ARG A 517 -25.92 31.00 -35.18
CA ARG A 517 -26.42 31.00 -36.59
C ARG A 517 -25.30 31.15 -37.64
N GLN A 518 -24.16 31.73 -37.28
CA GLN A 518 -22.98 31.80 -38.17
C GLN A 518 -22.29 30.43 -38.40
N PHE A 519 -22.72 29.38 -37.70
CA PHE A 519 -22.21 28.00 -37.83
C PHE A 519 -23.20 27.04 -38.51
N ILE A 520 -24.31 27.53 -39.10
CA ILE A 520 -25.23 26.66 -39.86
C ILE A 520 -24.45 25.90 -40.95
N GLY A 521 -24.69 24.59 -41.03
CA GLY A 521 -23.94 23.67 -41.89
C GLY A 521 -22.57 23.24 -41.35
N LYS A 522 -22.17 23.65 -40.14
CA LYS A 522 -20.89 23.30 -39.50
C LYS A 522 -21.03 22.25 -38.40
N PRO A 523 -20.05 21.34 -38.24
CA PRO A 523 -20.02 20.38 -37.15
C PRO A 523 -19.53 21.07 -35.86
N VAL A 524 -20.35 20.99 -34.81
CA VAL A 524 -20.00 21.49 -33.47
C VAL A 524 -19.97 20.36 -32.44
N ALA A 525 -19.25 20.60 -31.35
CA ALA A 525 -19.28 19.79 -30.14
C ALA A 525 -19.45 20.67 -28.91
N LEU A 526 -20.27 20.22 -27.96
CA LEU A 526 -20.31 20.75 -26.61
C LEU A 526 -19.31 19.98 -25.74
N VAL A 527 -18.38 20.67 -25.08
CA VAL A 527 -17.33 20.05 -24.25
C VAL A 527 -17.15 20.80 -22.91
N PRO A 528 -16.66 20.14 -21.84
CA PRO A 528 -16.36 20.80 -20.57
C PRO A 528 -15.39 21.97 -20.70
N SER A 529 -15.61 23.03 -19.91
CA SER A 529 -14.70 24.17 -19.83
C SER A 529 -13.66 23.99 -18.72
N GLN A 530 -12.47 24.52 -18.93
CA GLN A 530 -11.25 24.16 -18.21
C GLN A 530 -10.86 25.22 -17.16
N ASN A 531 -10.46 24.76 -15.97
CA ASN A 531 -9.77 25.60 -14.97
C ASN A 531 -8.37 25.00 -14.74
N THR A 532 -7.38 25.49 -15.48
CA THR A 532 -6.00 24.96 -15.48
C THR A 532 -5.23 25.38 -14.22
N LYS A 533 -5.54 24.75 -13.08
CA LYS A 533 -4.65 24.74 -11.91
C LYS A 533 -3.88 23.43 -11.88
N GLU A 534 -2.55 23.55 -11.93
CA GLU A 534 -1.67 22.43 -11.60
C GLU A 534 -1.97 21.93 -10.19
N SER A 535 -2.22 20.64 -10.06
CA SER A 535 -2.34 20.00 -8.76
C SER A 535 -1.02 19.44 -8.29
N GLN A 536 -0.69 19.68 -7.03
CA GLN A 536 0.27 18.85 -6.32
C GLN A 536 -0.26 17.42 -6.27
N TYR A 537 0.38 16.52 -6.99
CA TYR A 537 0.12 15.08 -6.87
C TYR A 537 0.57 14.63 -5.47
N LEU A 538 -0.24 13.81 -4.79
CA LEU A 538 0.04 13.30 -3.45
C LEU A 538 0.05 11.78 -3.48
N ILE A 539 0.72 11.13 -2.52
CA ILE A 539 0.57 9.69 -2.32
C ILE A 539 -0.80 9.40 -1.71
N ALA A 540 -1.47 8.35 -2.17
CA ALA A 540 -2.80 7.98 -1.69
C ALA A 540 -2.76 7.60 -0.20
N SER A 541 -3.80 8.00 0.56
CA SER A 541 -3.89 7.78 2.01
C SER A 541 -4.11 6.32 2.45
N PHE A 542 -4.05 5.39 1.51
CA PHE A 542 -4.03 3.94 1.75
C PHE A 542 -2.73 3.29 1.25
N SER A 543 -1.95 3.91 0.35
CA SER A 543 -0.82 3.24 -0.29
C SER A 543 0.22 2.83 0.76
N SER A 544 0.49 1.52 0.87
CA SER A 544 1.61 1.01 1.67
C SER A 544 2.92 1.66 1.24
N LYS A 545 3.81 1.84 2.21
CA LYS A 545 5.07 2.56 2.05
C LYS A 545 6.24 1.70 2.49
N GLY A 546 7.39 2.00 1.91
CA GLY A 546 8.65 1.35 2.18
C GLY A 546 9.28 1.70 3.54
N PRO A 547 10.52 1.25 3.74
CA PRO A 547 11.22 0.28 2.87
C PRO A 547 10.56 -1.11 2.94
N ALA A 548 11.03 -2.04 2.11
CA ALA A 548 10.74 -3.47 2.31
C ALA A 548 11.19 -3.93 3.71
N ILE A 549 10.74 -5.10 4.17
CA ILE A 549 11.09 -5.63 5.50
C ILE A 549 12.60 -5.83 5.71
N ARG A 550 13.40 -5.93 4.64
CA ARG A 550 14.87 -6.00 4.65
C ARG A 550 15.58 -4.70 4.18
N GLY A 551 14.88 -3.56 4.12
CA GLY A 551 15.46 -2.24 3.82
C GLY A 551 15.38 -1.75 2.37
N ALA A 552 15.04 -2.60 1.40
CA ALA A 552 15.02 -2.23 -0.03
C ALA A 552 14.02 -1.10 -0.37
N VAL A 553 14.33 -0.30 -1.39
CA VAL A 553 13.43 0.74 -1.92
C VAL A 553 12.18 0.10 -2.52
N LYS A 554 11.05 0.25 -1.83
CA LYS A 554 9.72 -0.20 -2.25
C LYS A 554 8.65 0.85 -1.88
N PRO A 555 7.58 1.02 -2.67
CA PRO A 555 7.47 0.58 -4.07
C PRO A 555 8.59 1.20 -4.93
N GLU A 556 8.97 0.60 -6.06
CA GLU A 556 9.91 1.26 -6.97
C GLU A 556 9.26 2.44 -7.71
N VAL A 557 7.98 2.33 -8.05
CA VAL A 557 7.23 3.37 -8.79
C VAL A 557 5.83 3.55 -8.21
N VAL A 558 5.22 4.70 -8.49
CA VAL A 558 3.82 4.97 -8.18
C VAL A 558 3.01 5.34 -9.43
N ALA A 559 1.71 5.08 -9.41
CA ALA A 559 0.79 5.44 -10.49
C ALA A 559 -0.61 5.78 -9.93
N PRO A 560 -1.52 6.38 -10.71
CA PRO A 560 -2.86 6.71 -10.24
C PRO A 560 -3.62 5.45 -9.80
N GLY A 561 -3.95 5.38 -8.50
CA GLY A 561 -4.63 4.23 -7.89
C GLY A 561 -5.91 4.60 -7.14
N THR A 562 -6.26 5.89 -7.08
CA THR A 562 -7.48 6.37 -6.42
C THR A 562 -8.58 6.61 -7.44
N ASN A 563 -9.81 6.17 -7.12
CA ASN A 563 -11.04 6.41 -7.90
C ASN A 563 -10.99 5.90 -9.37
N ILE A 564 -10.24 4.84 -9.69
CA ILE A 564 -10.03 4.34 -11.06
C ILE A 564 -11.24 3.56 -11.59
N TYR A 565 -11.54 3.66 -12.90
CA TYR A 565 -12.76 3.12 -13.55
C TYR A 565 -12.48 2.08 -14.63
N SER A 566 -12.91 0.86 -14.41
CA SER A 566 -12.67 -0.21 -15.37
C SER A 566 -13.88 -1.12 -15.48
N ALA A 567 -13.81 -2.09 -16.39
CA ALA A 567 -14.88 -3.02 -16.72
C ALA A 567 -15.55 -3.58 -15.45
N GLN A 568 -16.88 -3.49 -15.40
CA GLN A 568 -17.68 -4.01 -14.29
C GLN A 568 -18.15 -5.43 -14.58
N ALA A 569 -17.76 -6.40 -13.76
CA ALA A 569 -18.27 -7.77 -13.85
C ALA A 569 -19.81 -7.82 -13.71
N GLY A 570 -20.44 -8.72 -14.47
CA GLY A 570 -21.87 -8.95 -14.49
C GLY A 570 -22.71 -7.90 -15.21
N VAL A 571 -22.11 -6.81 -15.74
CA VAL A 571 -22.84 -5.69 -16.37
C VAL A 571 -22.16 -5.22 -17.66
N ASP A 572 -22.68 -5.66 -18.81
CA ASP A 572 -22.27 -5.14 -20.12
C ASP A 572 -22.55 -3.63 -20.21
N ASP A 573 -21.72 -2.89 -20.96
CA ASP A 573 -21.75 -1.43 -21.05
C ASP A 573 -21.58 -0.66 -19.72
N SER A 574 -20.96 -1.25 -18.69
CA SER A 574 -20.66 -0.56 -17.43
C SER A 574 -19.19 -0.57 -17.03
N VAL A 575 -18.80 0.49 -16.30
CA VAL A 575 -17.50 0.66 -15.66
C VAL A 575 -17.69 1.02 -14.20
N TYR A 576 -16.93 0.38 -13.31
CA TYR A 576 -17.05 0.53 -11.85
C TYR A 576 -15.83 1.22 -11.24
N LYS A 577 -16.05 1.97 -10.15
CA LYS A 577 -15.01 2.75 -9.46
C LYS A 577 -14.37 1.96 -8.33
N GLN A 578 -13.05 1.75 -8.38
CA GLN A 578 -12.27 1.15 -7.28
C GLN A 578 -11.07 2.03 -6.90
N SER A 579 -10.52 1.82 -5.70
CA SER A 579 -9.33 2.51 -5.20
C SER A 579 -8.40 1.53 -4.50
N GLY A 580 -7.12 1.54 -4.86
CA GLY A 580 -6.11 0.66 -4.30
C GLY A 580 -4.81 0.73 -5.09
N THR A 581 -3.73 0.24 -4.48
CA THR A 581 -2.50 -0.11 -5.23
C THR A 581 -2.78 -1.15 -6.30
N SER A 582 -3.80 -1.99 -6.07
CA SER A 582 -4.47 -2.88 -7.02
C SER A 582 -4.97 -2.22 -8.31
N MET A 583 -5.24 -0.91 -8.33
CA MET A 583 -5.65 -0.18 -9.55
C MET A 583 -4.47 0.55 -10.22
N ALA A 584 -3.46 0.93 -9.44
CA ALA A 584 -2.21 1.49 -9.97
C ALA A 584 -1.39 0.41 -10.71
N THR A 585 -1.32 -0.80 -10.15
CA THR A 585 -0.58 -1.97 -10.67
C THR A 585 -0.92 -2.36 -12.11
N PRO A 586 -2.19 -2.57 -12.51
CA PRO A 586 -2.55 -2.93 -13.87
C PRO A 586 -2.33 -1.78 -14.86
N THR A 587 -2.48 -0.53 -14.41
CA THR A 587 -2.17 0.66 -15.21
C THR A 587 -0.67 0.72 -15.54
N VAL A 588 0.19 0.42 -14.55
CA VAL A 588 1.64 0.24 -14.76
C VAL A 588 1.92 -0.95 -15.68
N ALA A 589 1.31 -2.12 -15.45
CA ALA A 589 1.54 -3.29 -16.30
C ALA A 589 1.20 -3.01 -17.77
N GLY A 590 0.09 -2.33 -18.05
CA GLY A 590 -0.27 -1.86 -19.39
C GLY A 590 0.77 -0.89 -19.99
N ALA A 591 1.26 0.09 -19.22
CA ALA A 591 2.34 0.98 -19.67
C ALA A 591 3.64 0.22 -19.97
N MET A 592 4.01 -0.75 -19.12
CA MET A 592 5.18 -1.60 -19.36
C MET A 592 5.02 -2.48 -20.62
N ILE A 593 3.80 -2.84 -21.01
CA ILE A 593 3.53 -3.51 -22.30
C ILE A 593 3.77 -2.58 -23.49
N LEU A 594 3.32 -1.32 -23.42
CA LEU A 594 3.62 -0.33 -24.48
C LEU A 594 5.13 -0.12 -24.63
N LEU A 595 5.83 0.01 -23.50
CA LEU A 595 7.27 0.14 -23.44
C LEU A 595 7.98 -1.13 -23.96
N ARG A 596 7.47 -2.33 -23.67
CA ARG A 596 7.99 -3.59 -24.23
C ARG A 596 7.89 -3.59 -25.76
N GLN A 597 6.74 -3.20 -26.29
CA GLN A 597 6.49 -3.07 -27.73
C GLN A 597 7.45 -2.05 -28.37
N TYR A 598 7.72 -0.92 -27.71
CA TYR A 598 8.72 0.07 -28.13
C TYR A 598 10.14 -0.50 -28.14
N ILE A 599 10.58 -1.16 -27.05
CA ILE A 599 11.93 -1.75 -26.96
C ILE A 599 12.14 -2.83 -28.03
N LYS A 600 11.15 -3.69 -28.26
CA LYS A 600 11.15 -4.67 -29.36
C LYS A 600 11.22 -4.00 -30.73
N ASN A 601 10.37 -3.00 -31.00
CA ASN A 601 10.29 -2.37 -32.32
C ASN A 601 11.51 -1.50 -32.64
N THR A 602 12.03 -0.74 -31.67
CA THR A 602 13.10 0.24 -31.85
C THR A 602 14.49 -0.37 -31.65
N PHE A 603 14.70 -1.11 -30.56
CA PHE A 603 16.02 -1.67 -30.19
C PHE A 603 16.21 -3.12 -30.66
N LYS A 604 15.18 -3.75 -31.25
CA LYS A 604 15.19 -5.14 -31.76
C LYS A 604 15.45 -6.21 -30.69
N ILE A 605 15.23 -5.86 -29.43
CA ILE A 605 15.31 -6.81 -28.31
C ILE A 605 13.96 -7.53 -28.19
N GLU A 606 13.86 -8.71 -28.79
CA GLU A 606 12.63 -9.53 -28.83
C GLU A 606 12.13 -9.98 -27.45
N LYS A 607 13.06 -10.16 -26.50
CA LYS A 607 12.85 -10.53 -25.10
C LYS A 607 13.68 -9.60 -24.20
N PRO A 608 13.21 -8.38 -23.89
CA PRO A 608 13.92 -7.53 -22.94
C PRO A 608 13.84 -8.15 -21.56
N SER A 609 14.96 -8.15 -20.83
CA SER A 609 15.01 -8.76 -19.50
C SER A 609 14.10 -8.02 -18.51
N SER A 610 13.60 -8.71 -17.49
CA SER A 610 12.82 -8.09 -16.41
C SER A 610 13.66 -7.06 -15.65
N SER A 611 14.97 -7.26 -15.55
CA SER A 611 15.91 -6.26 -15.05
C SER A 611 15.98 -5.02 -15.96
N LEU A 612 16.05 -5.17 -17.29
CA LEU A 612 15.97 -4.03 -18.22
C LEU A 612 14.64 -3.30 -18.11
N MET A 613 13.53 -4.02 -18.06
CA MET A 613 12.20 -3.43 -17.92
C MET A 613 12.04 -2.71 -16.56
N LYS A 614 12.62 -3.24 -15.48
CA LYS A 614 12.68 -2.58 -14.16
C LYS A 614 13.57 -1.33 -14.17
N ALA A 615 14.75 -1.41 -14.80
CA ALA A 615 15.67 -0.28 -14.97
C ALA A 615 15.02 0.83 -15.81
N LEU A 616 14.33 0.50 -16.90
CA LEU A 616 13.56 1.46 -17.72
C LEU A 616 12.44 2.12 -16.90
N ALA A 617 11.63 1.35 -16.17
CA ALA A 617 10.56 1.88 -15.31
C ALA A 617 11.10 2.94 -14.33
N VAL A 618 12.17 2.60 -13.61
CA VAL A 618 12.83 3.50 -12.65
C VAL A 618 13.55 4.67 -13.34
N CYS A 619 14.18 4.47 -14.50
CA CYS A 619 14.81 5.53 -15.28
C CYS A 619 13.78 6.59 -15.72
N SER A 620 12.57 6.15 -16.07
CA SER A 620 11.46 7.01 -16.52
C SER A 620 10.82 7.86 -15.42
N ALA A 621 10.93 7.42 -14.17
CA ALA A 621 10.00 7.82 -13.10
C ALA A 621 10.28 9.23 -12.53
N VAL A 622 9.22 10.03 -12.33
CA VAL A 622 9.33 11.42 -11.87
C VAL A 622 8.75 11.59 -10.47
N ASN A 623 9.59 11.87 -9.48
CA ASN A 623 9.14 12.37 -8.18
C ASN A 623 9.08 13.92 -8.26
N PRO A 624 7.89 14.55 -8.14
CA PRO A 624 7.74 16.00 -8.32
C PRO A 624 8.36 16.82 -7.17
N ILE A 625 8.66 16.19 -6.02
CA ILE A 625 9.22 16.85 -4.84
C ILE A 625 10.75 16.70 -4.84
N ASN A 626 11.24 15.47 -5.00
CA ASN A 626 12.66 15.13 -4.87
C ASN A 626 13.06 14.00 -5.84
N PRO A 627 13.31 14.28 -7.13
CA PRO A 627 13.67 13.25 -8.12
C PRO A 627 15.11 12.72 -7.98
N GLU A 628 16.02 13.47 -7.35
CA GLU A 628 17.40 13.03 -7.10
C GLU A 628 17.53 11.80 -6.19
N LYS A 629 16.50 11.45 -5.38
CA LYS A 629 16.57 10.33 -4.44
C LYS A 629 15.25 9.55 -4.39
N PRO A 630 15.27 8.25 -4.05
CA PRO A 630 14.04 7.52 -3.72
C PRO A 630 13.36 8.05 -2.45
N SER A 631 12.08 7.73 -2.25
CA SER A 631 11.34 7.91 -0.99
C SER A 631 10.52 6.67 -0.67
N SER A 632 10.32 6.38 0.62
CA SER A 632 9.46 5.28 1.09
C SER A 632 8.00 5.41 0.61
N SER A 633 7.50 6.62 0.33
CA SER A 633 6.14 6.82 -0.20
C SER A 633 6.06 6.85 -1.73
N TRP A 634 7.11 7.36 -2.40
CA TRP A 634 7.11 7.65 -3.84
C TRP A 634 7.89 6.65 -4.69
N GLY A 635 8.72 5.80 -4.08
CA GLY A 635 9.76 5.09 -4.79
C GLY A 635 10.72 6.05 -5.48
N PHE A 636 11.11 5.71 -6.71
CA PHE A 636 11.84 6.59 -7.62
C PHE A 636 10.93 7.64 -8.30
N GLY A 637 9.60 7.52 -8.18
CA GLY A 637 8.62 8.50 -8.64
C GLY A 637 7.42 7.91 -9.37
N MET A 638 6.65 8.79 -9.99
CA MET A 638 5.52 8.44 -10.85
C MET A 638 6.03 7.83 -12.16
N LEU A 639 5.50 6.68 -12.60
CA LEU A 639 5.89 6.09 -13.90
C LEU A 639 5.56 7.06 -15.05
N THR A 640 6.48 7.24 -16.00
CA THR A 640 6.30 8.15 -17.13
C THR A 640 7.07 7.65 -18.36
N ILE A 641 6.53 6.66 -19.06
CA ILE A 641 7.29 5.94 -20.10
C ILE A 641 7.69 6.83 -21.29
N GLY A 642 6.99 7.94 -21.55
CA GLY A 642 7.32 8.93 -22.58
C GLY A 642 8.67 9.64 -22.36
N ASN A 643 9.19 9.67 -21.12
CA ASN A 643 10.55 10.16 -20.83
C ASN A 643 11.66 9.30 -21.47
N LEU A 644 11.32 8.11 -21.97
CA LEU A 644 12.21 7.17 -22.65
C LEU A 644 11.98 7.14 -24.18
N ILE A 645 11.06 7.94 -24.71
CA ILE A 645 10.67 7.93 -26.12
C ILE A 645 10.99 9.31 -26.70
N GLU A 646 11.88 9.33 -27.70
CA GLU A 646 12.48 10.55 -28.23
C GLU A 646 11.45 11.40 -28.99
N GLU A 647 10.48 10.77 -29.65
CA GLU A 647 9.38 11.43 -30.35
C GLU A 647 8.35 12.09 -29.41
N VAL A 648 8.30 11.67 -28.13
CA VAL A 648 7.38 12.22 -27.12
C VAL A 648 8.06 13.27 -26.26
N SER A 649 9.25 12.96 -25.72
CA SER A 649 9.97 13.84 -24.79
C SER A 649 11.04 14.68 -25.46
N GLY A 650 11.66 14.20 -26.55
CA GLY A 650 12.92 14.69 -27.09
C GLY A 650 14.14 14.33 -26.23
N ASN A 651 14.02 13.40 -25.27
CA ASN A 651 15.16 12.76 -24.63
C ASN A 651 15.57 11.53 -25.47
N LYS A 652 16.86 11.34 -25.72
CA LYS A 652 17.36 10.10 -26.31
C LYS A 652 17.47 9.02 -25.24
N LEU A 653 16.97 7.82 -25.54
CA LEU A 653 17.20 6.62 -24.73
C LEU A 653 18.46 5.88 -25.23
N LEU A 654 19.36 5.53 -24.30
CA LEU A 654 20.47 4.61 -24.53
C LEU A 654 20.43 3.51 -23.47
N LEU A 655 20.64 2.26 -23.88
CA LEU A 655 20.56 1.10 -23.01
C LEU A 655 21.60 0.04 -23.38
N ILE A 656 21.99 -0.76 -22.38
CA ILE A 656 22.87 -1.91 -22.50
C ILE A 656 22.21 -3.04 -21.68
N ASN A 657 21.82 -4.11 -22.36
CA ASN A 657 21.14 -5.27 -21.75
C ASN A 657 22.15 -6.37 -21.41
N ASP A 658 21.82 -7.20 -20.43
CA ASP A 658 22.52 -8.46 -20.08
C ASP A 658 24.05 -8.32 -19.90
N ILE A 659 24.48 -7.25 -19.22
CA ILE A 659 25.89 -7.04 -18.86
C ILE A 659 26.31 -8.13 -17.87
N LYS A 660 27.19 -9.02 -18.32
CA LYS A 660 27.83 -10.02 -17.44
C LYS A 660 28.79 -9.34 -16.47
N MET A 661 28.39 -9.26 -15.21
CA MET A 661 29.20 -8.80 -14.08
C MET A 661 29.73 -10.00 -13.31
N THR A 662 31.05 -10.18 -13.32
CA THR A 662 31.76 -11.11 -12.43
C THR A 662 31.76 -10.55 -11.00
N PHE A 663 31.62 -11.43 -10.01
CA PHE A 663 31.65 -11.05 -8.60
C PHE A 663 33.00 -10.40 -8.24
N GLY A 664 32.96 -9.45 -7.30
CA GLY A 664 34.11 -8.65 -6.87
C GLY A 664 34.63 -7.62 -7.88
N VAL A 665 34.18 -7.63 -9.14
CA VAL A 665 34.77 -6.83 -10.24
C VAL A 665 34.04 -5.51 -10.47
N THR A 666 34.80 -4.45 -10.77
CA THR A 666 34.28 -3.17 -11.26
C THR A 666 34.47 -3.03 -12.77
N GLN A 667 33.43 -2.62 -13.49
CA GLN A 667 33.45 -2.28 -14.92
C GLN A 667 33.16 -0.78 -15.12
N LEU A 668 33.82 -0.17 -16.11
CA LEU A 668 33.68 1.24 -16.45
C LEU A 668 32.97 1.41 -17.80
N TYR A 669 32.01 2.32 -17.85
CA TYR A 669 31.26 2.76 -19.00
C TYR A 669 31.39 4.28 -19.16
N GLU A 670 31.26 4.78 -20.39
CA GLU A 670 31.34 6.18 -20.73
C GLU A 670 30.04 6.63 -21.41
N LEU A 671 29.38 7.62 -20.80
CA LEU A 671 28.15 8.23 -21.29
C LEU A 671 28.45 9.64 -21.78
N LYS A 672 28.24 9.89 -23.08
CA LYS A 672 28.44 11.21 -23.70
C LYS A 672 27.15 12.02 -23.62
N VAL A 673 27.20 13.11 -22.87
CA VAL A 673 26.16 14.15 -22.79
C VAL A 673 26.51 15.29 -23.74
N GLU A 674 25.53 15.78 -24.51
CA GLU A 674 25.71 16.83 -25.52
C GLU A 674 25.24 18.22 -25.08
N SER A 675 24.19 18.31 -24.25
CA SER A 675 23.90 19.57 -23.54
C SER A 675 23.09 19.35 -22.26
N ASN A 676 22.97 20.41 -21.46
CA ASN A 676 22.30 20.44 -20.16
C ASN A 676 20.86 21.00 -20.22
N ASN A 677 20.25 21.08 -21.40
CA ASN A 677 18.88 21.58 -21.56
C ASN A 677 17.78 20.60 -21.09
N ARG A 678 18.17 19.41 -20.61
CA ARG A 678 17.29 18.30 -20.22
C ARG A 678 17.82 17.62 -18.96
N ASN A 679 16.93 17.03 -18.18
CA ASN A 679 17.32 16.18 -17.05
C ASN A 679 18.08 14.94 -17.57
N LEU A 680 19.04 14.46 -16.79
CA LEU A 680 19.76 13.22 -17.04
C LEU A 680 19.36 12.19 -15.98
N SER A 681 18.93 11.01 -16.42
CA SER A 681 18.59 9.87 -15.56
C SER A 681 19.40 8.67 -16.02
N ILE A 682 20.11 8.00 -15.10
CA ILE A 682 20.90 6.79 -15.35
C ILE A 682 20.45 5.76 -14.31
N ALA A 683 19.98 4.60 -14.73
CA ALA A 683 19.48 3.56 -13.85
C ALA A 683 20.09 2.19 -14.17
N MET A 684 20.34 1.43 -13.12
CA MET A 684 20.78 0.04 -13.16
C MET A 684 19.72 -0.82 -12.48
N ALA A 685 19.43 -2.00 -13.01
CA ALA A 685 18.76 -3.06 -12.25
C ALA A 685 19.28 -4.45 -12.65
N TYR A 686 19.08 -5.41 -11.77
CA TYR A 686 19.48 -6.80 -11.92
C TYR A 686 18.47 -7.71 -11.21
N ASN A 687 18.43 -8.98 -11.60
CA ASN A 687 17.76 -9.99 -10.80
C ASN A 687 18.84 -10.63 -9.92
N ASP A 688 18.65 -10.59 -8.60
CA ASP A 688 19.59 -11.13 -7.63
C ASP A 688 19.17 -12.53 -7.18
N PHE A 689 20.14 -13.34 -6.76
CA PHE A 689 19.86 -14.69 -6.28
C PHE A 689 18.95 -14.67 -5.05
N SER A 690 18.00 -15.60 -4.96
CA SER A 690 17.18 -15.69 -3.75
C SER A 690 18.06 -16.06 -2.56
N ALA A 691 17.98 -15.25 -1.51
CA ALA A 691 18.45 -15.66 -0.19
C ALA A 691 17.46 -16.67 0.42
N GLN A 692 17.84 -17.30 1.53
CA GLN A 692 16.90 -18.10 2.33
C GLN A 692 15.86 -17.21 3.04
N GLU A 693 14.78 -17.80 3.53
CA GLU A 693 13.66 -17.10 4.17
C GLU A 693 14.11 -16.41 5.47
N GLU A 694 14.94 -17.12 6.22
CA GLU A 694 15.57 -16.74 7.49
C GLU A 694 16.79 -15.83 7.31
N ALA A 695 17.34 -15.75 6.09
CA ALA A 695 18.56 -14.97 5.82
C ALA A 695 18.32 -13.48 6.07
N LEU A 696 19.08 -12.90 7.00
CA LEU A 696 18.88 -11.53 7.46
C LEU A 696 19.26 -10.43 6.44
N GLN A 697 19.89 -10.81 5.33
CA GLN A 697 20.38 -9.92 4.28
C GLN A 697 19.32 -9.70 3.17
N SER A 698 19.26 -8.50 2.60
CA SER A 698 18.38 -8.21 1.45
C SER A 698 18.94 -8.85 0.16
N LEU A 699 20.21 -8.57 -0.13
CA LEU A 699 20.92 -8.94 -1.35
C LEU A 699 21.87 -10.14 -1.12
N VAL A 700 22.10 -10.96 -2.13
CA VAL A 700 23.11 -12.05 -2.15
C VAL A 700 24.37 -11.60 -2.88
N VAL A 701 24.20 -10.87 -3.98
CA VAL A 701 25.24 -10.04 -4.57
C VAL A 701 24.75 -8.61 -4.60
N ASP A 702 25.60 -7.69 -4.16
CA ASP A 702 25.32 -6.27 -4.01
C ASP A 702 26.04 -5.50 -5.13
N MET A 703 25.27 -4.80 -5.95
CA MET A 703 25.75 -4.06 -7.12
C MET A 703 25.72 -2.55 -6.86
N ASP A 704 26.85 -1.86 -7.02
CA ASP A 704 26.95 -0.40 -6.97
C ASP A 704 26.95 0.24 -8.37
N LEU A 705 26.08 1.23 -8.57
CA LEU A 705 26.10 2.22 -9.65
C LEU A 705 26.60 3.56 -9.08
N PHE A 706 27.77 4.01 -9.52
CA PHE A 706 28.27 5.36 -9.20
C PHE A 706 28.80 6.08 -10.43
N VAL A 707 28.68 7.40 -10.44
CA VAL A 707 28.92 8.21 -11.65
C VAL A 707 29.82 9.39 -11.33
N VAL A 708 30.88 9.57 -12.12
CA VAL A 708 31.78 10.73 -12.05
C VAL A 708 31.47 11.67 -13.21
N THR A 709 31.19 12.94 -12.91
CA THR A 709 30.86 13.96 -13.90
C THR A 709 32.11 14.46 -14.64
N PRO A 710 31.98 15.18 -15.79
CA PRO A 710 33.09 15.79 -16.50
C PRO A 710 34.01 16.68 -15.63
N SER A 711 33.47 17.35 -14.61
CA SER A 711 34.22 18.16 -13.63
C SER A 711 34.92 17.34 -12.53
N GLY A 712 34.72 16.01 -12.50
CA GLY A 712 35.30 15.11 -11.51
C GLY A 712 34.44 14.90 -10.26
N LYS A 713 33.21 15.43 -10.21
CA LYS A 713 32.31 15.21 -9.07
C LYS A 713 31.77 13.77 -9.08
N LEU A 714 31.90 13.07 -7.95
CA LEU A 714 31.27 11.76 -7.73
C LEU A 714 29.78 11.93 -7.34
N LEU A 715 28.93 11.04 -7.86
CA LEU A 715 27.48 10.96 -7.61
C LEU A 715 27.10 9.55 -7.16
N HIS A 716 26.27 9.46 -6.12
CA HIS A 716 25.72 8.22 -5.57
C HIS A 716 24.18 8.19 -5.62
N PRO A 717 23.54 7.02 -5.67
CA PRO A 717 22.07 6.89 -5.70
C PRO A 717 21.40 7.43 -4.42
N LEU A 718 22.09 7.32 -3.28
CA LEU A 718 21.67 7.90 -2.00
C LEU A 718 22.58 9.08 -1.58
N ASP A 719 22.98 9.92 -2.54
CA ASP A 719 23.70 11.20 -2.39
C ASP A 719 25.15 11.08 -1.87
N THR A 720 25.34 10.54 -0.66
CA THR A 720 26.65 10.23 -0.07
C THR A 720 26.79 8.75 0.32
N ASN A 721 25.75 7.94 0.12
CA ASN A 721 25.72 6.52 0.49
C ASN A 721 25.45 5.62 -0.72
N GLU A 722 25.95 4.38 -0.59
CA GLU A 722 25.65 3.22 -1.44
C GLU A 722 24.28 2.62 -1.01
N ASP A 723 23.47 2.05 -1.91
CA ASP A 723 22.25 1.31 -1.54
C ASP A 723 22.56 -0.19 -1.37
N SER A 724 22.94 -0.60 -0.15
CA SER A 724 23.20 -2.02 0.17
C SER A 724 21.95 -2.91 0.30
N TYR A 725 20.78 -2.46 -0.16
CA TYR A 725 19.49 -3.10 0.07
C TYR A 725 18.69 -3.39 -1.22
N SER A 726 18.83 -2.57 -2.26
CA SER A 726 17.98 -2.61 -3.47
C SER A 726 18.62 -3.31 -4.68
N SER A 727 17.83 -4.08 -5.43
CA SER A 727 18.22 -4.67 -6.73
C SER A 727 18.16 -3.68 -7.91
N VAL A 728 18.02 -2.40 -7.61
CA VAL A 728 17.82 -1.30 -8.57
C VAL A 728 18.33 0.00 -7.97
N GLU A 729 19.14 0.72 -8.73
CA GLU A 729 19.72 2.01 -8.33
C GLU A 729 19.56 3.04 -9.46
N ARG A 730 19.52 4.33 -9.09
CA ARG A 730 19.39 5.43 -10.05
C ARG A 730 20.20 6.67 -9.63
N ILE A 731 20.99 7.19 -10.58
CA ILE A 731 21.51 8.55 -10.55
C ILE A 731 20.55 9.44 -11.34
N TYR A 732 20.07 10.53 -10.74
CA TYR A 732 19.25 11.54 -11.42
C TYR A 732 19.86 12.92 -11.22
N VAL A 733 20.01 13.68 -12.32
CA VAL A 733 20.59 15.02 -12.34
C VAL A 733 19.60 15.95 -13.04
N ARG A 734 19.05 16.92 -12.29
CA ARG A 734 18.21 17.99 -12.85
C ARG A 734 18.99 18.80 -13.89
N ALA A 735 18.32 19.25 -14.95
CA ALA A 735 18.90 19.92 -16.12
C ALA A 735 19.95 21.00 -15.77
N GLN A 736 19.63 21.92 -14.84
CA GLN A 736 20.53 22.99 -14.42
C GLN A 736 21.84 22.53 -13.75
N ASN A 737 21.91 21.26 -13.33
CA ASN A 737 23.08 20.61 -12.72
C ASN A 737 23.77 19.62 -13.69
N VAL A 738 23.28 19.47 -14.93
CA VAL A 738 23.92 18.65 -15.96
C VAL A 738 25.11 19.41 -16.54
N GLU A 739 26.19 18.69 -16.78
CA GLU A 739 27.43 19.17 -17.40
C GLU A 739 27.52 18.63 -18.84
N THR A 740 28.05 19.39 -19.78
CA THR A 740 28.35 18.85 -21.13
C THR A 740 29.71 18.14 -21.12
N GLY A 741 29.75 16.86 -21.50
CA GLY A 741 31.00 16.11 -21.54
C GLY A 741 30.80 14.59 -21.51
N VAL A 742 31.82 13.86 -21.09
CA VAL A 742 31.76 12.42 -20.85
C VAL A 742 31.62 12.16 -19.35
N TYR A 743 30.52 11.54 -18.96
CA TYR A 743 30.32 10.99 -17.62
C TYR A 743 30.91 9.58 -17.56
N LYS A 744 31.68 9.29 -16.52
CA LYS A 744 32.19 7.95 -16.24
C LYS A 744 31.21 7.22 -15.34
N VAL A 745 30.55 6.21 -15.88
CA VAL A 745 29.54 5.39 -15.20
C VAL A 745 30.21 4.07 -14.78
N TYR A 746 30.33 3.83 -13.49
CA TYR A 746 30.93 2.61 -12.96
C TYR A 746 29.84 1.66 -12.46
N LEU A 747 30.00 0.38 -12.78
CA LEU A 747 29.24 -0.72 -12.17
C LEU A 747 30.21 -1.61 -11.39
N ARG A 748 29.96 -1.84 -10.10
CA ARG A 748 30.76 -2.74 -9.25
C ARG A 748 29.89 -3.86 -8.70
N SER A 749 30.36 -5.09 -8.79
CA SER A 749 29.81 -6.21 -8.02
C SER A 749 30.56 -6.36 -6.69
N SER A 750 29.85 -6.65 -5.61
CA SER A 750 30.43 -7.30 -4.44
C SER A 750 30.87 -8.73 -4.77
N GLU A 751 31.64 -9.35 -3.88
CA GLU A 751 31.65 -10.82 -3.77
C GLU A 751 30.27 -11.31 -3.32
N SER A 752 29.89 -12.55 -3.63
CA SER A 752 28.64 -13.13 -3.14
C SER A 752 28.72 -13.44 -1.64
N SER A 753 27.80 -12.91 -0.84
CA SER A 753 27.78 -13.14 0.62
C SER A 753 27.24 -14.52 1.02
N LEU A 754 26.47 -15.16 0.14
CA LEU A 754 25.90 -16.50 0.31
C LEU A 754 26.21 -17.36 -0.92
N SER A 755 26.03 -18.68 -0.78
CA SER A 755 26.28 -19.63 -1.88
C SER A 755 25.37 -19.40 -3.08
N THR A 756 25.98 -19.13 -4.23
CA THR A 756 25.34 -19.00 -5.56
C THR A 756 25.41 -20.31 -6.37
N GLY A 757 25.83 -21.42 -5.75
CA GLY A 757 26.26 -22.64 -6.46
C GLY A 757 27.55 -22.37 -7.25
N ASP A 758 27.65 -22.92 -8.46
CA ASP A 758 28.82 -22.74 -9.34
C ASP A 758 28.81 -21.38 -10.10
N LYS A 759 27.81 -20.51 -9.88
CA LYS A 759 27.70 -19.22 -10.58
C LYS A 759 28.67 -18.19 -9.98
N THR A 760 29.48 -17.58 -10.84
CA THR A 760 30.45 -16.51 -10.50
C THR A 760 30.15 -15.16 -11.18
N THR A 761 28.99 -15.08 -11.85
CA THR A 761 28.53 -13.91 -12.60
C THR A 761 27.02 -13.73 -12.45
N LEU A 762 26.54 -12.48 -12.53
CA LEU A 762 25.13 -12.15 -12.73
C LEU A 762 24.95 -11.18 -13.91
N ASP A 763 23.72 -11.10 -14.43
CA ASP A 763 23.36 -10.30 -15.60
C ASP A 763 22.66 -8.99 -15.18
N VAL A 764 23.23 -7.86 -15.62
CA VAL A 764 22.84 -6.50 -15.21
C VAL A 764 22.36 -5.68 -16.41
N SER A 765 21.31 -4.88 -16.21
CA SER A 765 20.79 -3.98 -17.24
C SER A 765 21.03 -2.53 -16.86
N LEU A 766 21.57 -1.75 -17.80
CA LEU A 766 21.98 -0.35 -17.61
C LEU A 766 21.28 0.55 -18.64
N VAL A 767 20.69 1.64 -18.16
CA VAL A 767 19.83 2.54 -18.96
C VAL A 767 20.20 4.00 -18.68
N ALA A 768 20.19 4.85 -19.70
CA ALA A 768 20.25 6.30 -19.56
C ALA A 768 19.24 7.01 -20.47
N THR A 769 18.64 8.10 -19.98
CA THR A 769 17.84 9.03 -20.80
C THR A 769 18.24 10.48 -20.53
N GLY A 770 18.26 11.31 -21.59
CA GLY A 770 18.59 12.73 -21.53
C GLY A 770 19.01 13.30 -22.89
N ASN A 771 19.81 14.37 -22.90
CA ASN A 771 20.47 14.85 -24.13
C ASN A 771 21.84 14.16 -24.31
N ILE A 772 21.79 12.90 -24.71
CA ILE A 772 22.92 11.96 -24.78
C ILE A 772 23.13 11.45 -26.20
N SER A 773 24.36 11.06 -26.56
CA SER A 773 24.66 10.57 -27.92
C SER A 773 25.15 9.12 -27.96
N SER A 774 26.06 8.75 -27.04
CA SER A 774 26.73 7.45 -26.94
C SER A 774 26.81 6.97 -25.49
N PHE A 775 26.65 5.66 -25.28
CA PHE A 775 26.81 4.99 -23.98
C PHE A 775 27.49 3.64 -24.25
N VAL A 776 28.77 3.51 -23.87
CA VAL A 776 29.60 2.36 -24.25
C VAL A 776 30.49 1.91 -23.09
N LYS A 777 30.94 0.66 -23.11
CA LYS A 777 31.99 0.19 -22.18
C LYS A 777 33.31 0.89 -22.53
N SER A 778 34.02 1.41 -21.51
CA SER A 778 35.31 2.07 -21.73
C SER A 778 36.38 1.07 -22.15
N ALA A 779 37.32 1.54 -22.97
CA ALA A 779 38.57 0.84 -23.23
C ALA A 779 39.57 0.96 -22.07
N SER A 780 39.34 1.90 -21.14
CA SER A 780 40.10 2.02 -19.89
C SER A 780 39.58 1.04 -18.84
N ALA A 781 40.49 0.42 -18.09
CA ALA A 781 40.10 -0.29 -16.88
C ALA A 781 39.47 0.67 -15.85
N ALA A 782 38.56 0.16 -15.02
CA ALA A 782 38.08 0.91 -13.87
C ALA A 782 39.26 1.22 -12.92
N SER A 783 39.29 2.42 -12.37
CA SER A 783 40.32 2.85 -11.41
C SER A 783 39.70 3.74 -10.34
N TYR A 784 40.14 3.55 -9.10
CA TYR A 784 39.78 4.36 -7.93
C TYR A 784 40.74 5.52 -7.68
N GLU A 785 41.77 5.68 -8.52
CA GLU A 785 42.75 6.76 -8.40
C GLU A 785 42.07 8.13 -8.54
N GLY A 786 42.31 9.01 -7.56
CA GLY A 786 41.61 10.30 -7.44
C GLY A 786 40.13 10.25 -7.01
N LEU A 787 39.53 9.07 -6.80
CA LEU A 787 38.14 8.95 -6.29
C LEU A 787 38.06 8.86 -4.76
N CYS A 788 39.16 8.50 -4.09
CA CYS A 788 39.19 8.29 -2.65
C CYS A 788 39.14 9.61 -1.85
N SER A 789 38.21 9.69 -0.92
CA SER A 789 38.02 10.81 0.01
C SER A 789 38.84 10.64 1.29
N ASN A 790 38.96 11.73 2.08
CA ASN A 790 39.45 11.72 3.47
C ASN A 790 40.85 11.08 3.70
N GLY A 791 41.71 11.08 2.67
CA GLY A 791 43.04 10.47 2.72
C GLY A 791 43.07 8.95 2.52
N GLY A 792 41.94 8.36 2.08
CA GLY A 792 41.90 6.96 1.65
C GLY A 792 42.79 6.72 0.42
N LYS A 793 43.33 5.50 0.30
CA LYS A 793 44.24 5.11 -0.79
C LYS A 793 43.50 4.26 -1.83
N ALA A 794 43.74 4.51 -3.11
CA ALA A 794 43.16 3.70 -4.18
C ALA A 794 43.64 2.24 -4.10
N GLY A 795 42.69 1.30 -4.15
CA GLY A 795 42.92 -0.12 -4.40
C GLY A 795 42.38 -0.52 -5.77
N SER A 796 42.30 -1.83 -6.03
CA SER A 796 41.78 -2.37 -7.30
C SER A 796 40.28 -2.12 -7.49
N ASN A 797 39.46 -2.51 -6.50
CA ASN A 797 37.99 -2.49 -6.57
C ASN A 797 37.31 -1.69 -5.43
N LYS A 798 38.10 -0.92 -4.66
CA LYS A 798 37.65 -0.03 -3.56
C LYS A 798 38.77 0.91 -3.10
N CYS A 799 38.45 1.92 -2.30
CA CYS A 799 39.41 2.66 -1.51
C CYS A 799 39.76 1.96 -0.18
N THR A 800 40.98 2.16 0.31
CA THR A 800 41.46 1.70 1.64
C THR A 800 41.43 2.86 2.62
N CYS A 801 40.61 2.74 3.65
CA CYS A 801 40.32 3.82 4.60
C CYS A 801 41.19 3.77 5.87
N SER A 802 41.23 4.88 6.61
CA SER A 802 41.73 4.91 7.99
C SER A 802 40.61 4.55 8.98
N GLU A 803 40.95 4.23 10.22
CA GLU A 803 39.99 3.82 11.27
C GLU A 803 38.90 4.87 11.63
N GLU A 804 38.94 6.07 11.05
CA GLU A 804 37.92 7.11 11.20
C GLU A 804 36.86 7.13 10.09
N TYR A 805 37.06 6.40 8.98
CA TYR A 805 36.20 6.49 7.78
C TYR A 805 35.89 5.12 7.18
N THR A 806 34.76 5.02 6.48
CA THR A 806 34.26 3.82 5.79
C THR A 806 33.47 4.18 4.52
N GLY A 807 32.89 3.19 3.85
CA GLY A 807 32.28 3.28 2.52
C GLY A 807 33.30 3.11 1.39
N LEU A 808 32.80 2.82 0.19
CA LEU A 808 33.60 2.45 -0.99
C LEU A 808 34.69 3.47 -1.37
N PHE A 809 34.51 4.74 -1.00
CA PHE A 809 35.43 5.86 -1.26
C PHE A 809 35.96 6.51 0.02
N CYS A 810 35.79 5.87 1.19
CA CYS A 810 36.10 6.45 2.50
C CYS A 810 35.33 7.74 2.79
N GLN A 811 34.14 7.89 2.21
CA GLN A 811 33.32 9.09 2.28
C GLN A 811 32.57 9.24 3.62
N ASN A 812 32.30 8.13 4.32
CA ASN A 812 31.49 8.12 5.54
C ASN A 812 32.36 8.16 6.80
N LYS A 813 32.22 9.22 7.62
CA LYS A 813 32.91 9.32 8.92
C LYS A 813 32.25 8.44 9.99
N ILE A 814 33.07 7.73 10.75
CA ILE A 814 32.67 6.88 11.87
C ILE A 814 32.63 7.72 13.16
N ILE A 815 31.52 7.66 13.88
CA ILE A 815 31.31 8.36 15.15
C ILE A 815 31.84 7.48 16.30
N THR A 816 32.89 7.93 16.99
CA THR A 816 33.38 7.25 18.20
C THR A 816 32.44 7.55 19.38
N PHE A 817 31.86 6.52 19.96
CA PHE A 817 30.99 6.60 21.13
C PHE A 817 31.77 6.30 22.42
N GLU A 818 31.39 6.97 23.49
CA GLU A 818 31.89 6.68 24.85
C GLU A 818 30.81 5.96 25.65
N LEU A 819 31.19 4.93 26.39
CA LEU A 819 30.28 4.18 27.26
C LEU A 819 29.72 5.07 28.37
N ASP A 820 28.49 4.77 28.78
CA ASP A 820 27.74 5.42 29.86
C ASP A 820 27.56 6.95 29.67
N LYS A 821 27.75 7.45 28.44
CA LYS A 821 27.48 8.83 28.04
C LYS A 821 26.35 8.89 27.01
N GLU A 822 25.47 9.86 27.22
CA GLU A 822 24.37 10.17 26.33
C GLU A 822 24.83 11.11 25.19
N GLN A 823 24.47 10.81 23.95
CA GLN A 823 24.76 11.64 22.77
C GLN A 823 23.54 11.72 21.85
N VAL A 824 23.38 12.84 21.11
CA VAL A 824 22.30 12.99 20.12
C VAL A 824 22.84 12.81 18.71
N ILE A 825 22.36 11.77 18.02
CA ILE A 825 22.70 11.43 16.64
C ILE A 825 21.58 11.92 15.73
N ASN A 826 21.95 12.65 14.68
CA ASN A 826 21.03 13.09 13.64
C ASN A 826 21.31 12.33 12.34
N VAL A 827 20.26 11.75 11.75
CA VAL A 827 20.32 10.93 10.54
C VAL A 827 19.28 11.47 9.56
N LYS A 828 19.71 11.98 8.40
CA LYS A 828 18.81 12.49 7.35
C LYS A 828 18.01 11.35 6.72
N SER A 829 16.98 11.70 5.96
CA SER A 829 16.25 10.76 5.09
C SER A 829 17.21 10.09 4.09
N TYR A 830 17.18 8.75 4.05
CA TYR A 830 18.09 7.87 3.29
C TYR A 830 19.58 8.09 3.58
N GLU A 831 19.92 8.49 4.81
CA GLU A 831 21.30 8.54 5.29
C GLU A 831 21.61 7.36 6.22
N THR A 832 22.83 6.84 6.13
CA THR A 832 23.41 5.94 7.12
C THR A 832 24.44 6.69 7.97
N LYS A 833 24.43 6.48 9.30
CA LYS A 833 25.52 6.87 10.20
C LYS A 833 26.23 5.63 10.72
N TYR A 834 27.56 5.65 10.63
CA TYR A 834 28.43 4.60 11.16
C TYR A 834 29.00 5.04 12.52
N LEU A 835 29.03 4.12 13.48
CA LEU A 835 29.51 4.36 14.84
C LEU A 835 30.42 3.24 15.32
N LYS A 836 31.30 3.54 16.29
CA LYS A 836 32.14 2.55 16.97
C LYS A 836 32.21 2.82 18.47
N VAL A 837 32.12 1.78 19.29
CA VAL A 837 32.30 1.86 20.76
C VAL A 837 33.32 0.82 21.21
N LYS A 838 34.26 1.22 22.07
CA LYS A 838 35.35 0.34 22.52
C LYS A 838 35.11 -0.16 23.94
N LEU A 839 35.10 -1.48 24.12
CA LEU A 839 34.70 -2.12 25.36
C LEU A 839 35.85 -2.13 26.39
N THR A 840 35.56 -1.64 27.60
CA THR A 840 36.57 -1.38 28.65
C THR A 840 36.77 -2.54 29.63
N SER A 841 35.88 -3.54 29.62
CA SER A 841 35.89 -4.72 30.48
C SER A 841 35.40 -5.96 29.74
N PHE A 842 35.59 -7.16 30.32
CA PHE A 842 34.96 -8.40 29.85
C PHE A 842 33.53 -8.45 30.37
N LYS A 843 32.51 -8.66 29.52
CA LYS A 843 31.08 -8.66 29.90
C LYS A 843 30.21 -9.52 28.97
N GLU A 844 29.07 -9.98 29.47
CA GLU A 844 28.12 -10.82 28.72
C GLU A 844 27.15 -10.01 27.83
N LYS A 845 26.78 -8.79 28.26
CA LYS A 845 25.66 -8.03 27.66
C LYS A 845 25.99 -6.54 27.49
N LEU A 846 25.76 -6.03 26.28
CA LEU A 846 25.85 -4.63 25.90
C LEU A 846 24.42 -4.09 25.68
N ASN A 847 24.08 -3.00 26.36
CA ASN A 847 22.79 -2.35 26.25
C ASN A 847 22.91 -1.07 25.42
N ILE A 848 22.15 -0.97 24.33
CA ILE A 848 21.98 0.24 23.54
C ILE A 848 20.62 0.84 23.91
N ASN A 849 20.63 1.89 24.71
CA ASN A 849 19.42 2.61 25.10
C ASN A 849 19.17 3.74 24.08
N LEU A 850 17.90 3.92 23.70
CA LEU A 850 17.48 4.77 22.60
C LEU A 850 16.25 5.57 23.00
N LYS A 851 16.31 6.89 22.79
CA LYS A 851 15.18 7.78 22.94
C LYS A 851 15.07 8.61 21.67
N GLN A 852 14.10 8.26 20.83
CA GLN A 852 13.79 9.08 19.66
C GLN A 852 13.23 10.44 20.12
N GLU A 853 13.78 11.53 19.59
CA GLU A 853 13.37 12.90 19.90
C GLU A 853 12.46 13.51 18.82
N THR A 854 12.44 12.93 17.61
CA THR A 854 11.51 13.27 16.52
C THR A 854 10.29 12.33 16.46
N SER A 855 9.27 12.72 15.69
CA SER A 855 8.10 11.85 15.43
C SER A 855 8.48 10.57 14.68
N ALA A 856 7.68 9.52 14.87
CA ALA A 856 7.96 8.14 14.46
C ALA A 856 8.42 8.00 13.00
N GLN A 857 9.61 7.44 12.82
CA GLN A 857 10.28 7.20 11.54
C GLN A 857 10.81 5.77 11.53
N TYR A 858 10.91 5.14 10.35
CA TYR A 858 11.51 3.82 10.24
C TYR A 858 13.03 3.93 10.10
N PHE A 859 13.74 3.23 10.98
CA PHE A 859 15.20 3.12 10.94
C PHE A 859 15.65 1.71 11.33
N LEU A 860 16.77 1.29 10.78
CA LEU A 860 17.44 0.03 11.10
C LEU A 860 18.72 0.31 11.88
N ILE A 861 19.01 -0.52 12.89
CA ILE A 861 20.29 -0.53 13.60
C ILE A 861 20.96 -1.90 13.41
N HIS A 862 22.03 -1.86 12.62
CA HIS A 862 22.90 -2.95 12.24
C HIS A 862 24.13 -2.99 13.17
N THR A 863 24.62 -4.17 13.55
CA THR A 863 25.70 -4.34 14.57
C THR A 863 26.77 -5.37 14.16
N SER A 864 28.04 -5.11 14.47
CA SER A 864 29.21 -6.00 14.21
C SER A 864 30.24 -5.92 15.34
N ILE A 865 31.09 -6.95 15.50
CA ILE A 865 32.10 -7.06 16.57
C ILE A 865 33.50 -7.22 15.98
N ASP A 866 34.43 -6.35 16.38
CA ASP A 866 35.85 -6.22 15.98
C ASP A 866 36.12 -5.97 14.50
N GLU A 867 35.33 -6.54 13.59
CA GLU A 867 35.33 -6.21 12.18
C GLU A 867 34.38 -5.03 11.91
N LEU A 868 34.92 -3.98 11.28
CA LEU A 868 34.14 -2.94 10.60
C LEU A 868 33.88 -3.42 9.18
N PRO A 869 32.65 -3.81 8.81
CA PRO A 869 32.37 -4.22 7.45
C PRO A 869 32.32 -3.01 6.52
N GLU A 870 32.66 -3.22 5.24
CA GLU A 870 32.60 -2.19 4.20
C GLU A 870 31.18 -1.64 4.00
N LYS A 871 30.19 -2.51 4.15
CA LYS A 871 28.77 -2.28 3.83
C LYS A 871 27.86 -2.81 4.92
N ILE A 872 26.65 -2.26 4.96
CA ILE A 872 25.66 -2.46 6.03
C ILE A 872 25.10 -3.89 6.04
N ASN A 873 25.14 -4.56 4.89
CA ASN A 873 24.63 -5.91 4.66
C ASN A 873 25.45 -7.04 5.31
N LEU A 874 26.66 -6.74 5.81
CA LEU A 874 27.53 -7.66 6.56
C LEU A 874 27.42 -7.51 8.09
N PHE A 875 26.54 -6.66 8.58
CA PHE A 875 26.25 -6.48 10.01
C PHE A 875 24.98 -7.27 10.39
N ASP A 876 24.94 -7.81 11.62
CA ASP A 876 23.75 -8.47 12.15
C ASP A 876 22.53 -7.53 12.14
N PHE A 877 21.50 -7.97 11.41
CA PHE A 877 20.21 -7.28 11.31
C PHE A 877 19.40 -7.51 12.58
N THR A 878 18.81 -6.45 13.13
CA THR A 878 17.82 -6.59 14.21
C THR A 878 16.82 -5.44 14.10
N ASN A 879 15.65 -5.75 13.55
CA ASN A 879 14.61 -4.77 13.20
C ASN A 879 14.09 -4.03 14.45
N SER A 880 14.32 -2.71 14.51
CA SER A 880 14.18 -1.92 15.75
C SER A 880 12.98 -0.96 15.73
N HIS A 881 11.77 -1.47 15.47
CA HIS A 881 10.54 -0.66 15.52
C HIS A 881 10.30 -0.05 16.93
N ASN A 882 10.39 1.27 17.06
CA ASN A 882 10.13 2.02 18.31
C ASN A 882 10.90 1.52 19.55
N VAL A 883 12.04 0.84 19.37
CA VAL A 883 12.79 0.21 20.46
C VAL A 883 13.45 1.29 21.33
N SER A 884 13.06 1.35 22.61
CA SER A 884 13.69 2.23 23.60
C SER A 884 14.97 1.65 24.22
N LYS A 885 15.19 0.34 24.09
CA LYS A 885 16.38 -0.37 24.57
C LYS A 885 16.60 -1.65 23.77
N LYS A 886 17.72 -1.74 23.05
CA LYS A 886 18.21 -2.93 22.35
C LYS A 886 19.30 -3.58 23.21
N SER A 887 19.22 -4.88 23.46
CA SER A 887 20.31 -5.65 24.07
C SER A 887 21.10 -6.38 22.97
N ILE A 888 22.42 -6.41 23.08
CA ILE A 888 23.29 -7.31 22.34
C ILE A 888 23.98 -8.20 23.37
N VAL A 889 23.88 -9.51 23.20
CA VAL A 889 24.57 -10.50 24.04
C VAL A 889 25.81 -10.95 23.28
N GLY A 890 26.92 -11.19 23.98
CA GLY A 890 28.11 -11.78 23.36
C GLY A 890 27.91 -13.26 23.03
N ASP A 891 28.90 -13.88 22.39
CA ASP A 891 28.94 -15.33 22.21
C ASP A 891 28.78 -16.03 23.58
N ALA A 892 27.77 -16.90 23.70
CA ALA A 892 27.42 -17.60 24.93
C ALA A 892 28.56 -18.48 25.52
N SER A 893 29.63 -18.72 24.75
CA SER A 893 30.80 -19.47 25.19
C SER A 893 31.97 -18.60 25.71
N VAL A 894 31.98 -17.29 25.47
CA VAL A 894 33.12 -16.39 25.83
C VAL A 894 32.73 -15.00 26.32
N GLY A 895 31.57 -14.47 25.91
CA GLY A 895 31.18 -13.07 26.12
C GLY A 895 32.04 -12.06 25.34
N PHE A 896 31.75 -10.78 25.53
CA PHE A 896 32.59 -9.70 25.01
C PHE A 896 33.90 -9.60 25.80
N LYS A 897 35.02 -9.44 25.08
CA LYS A 897 36.37 -9.34 25.64
C LYS A 897 36.77 -7.87 25.83
N LYS A 898 37.57 -7.61 26.87
CA LYS A 898 38.14 -6.28 27.11
C LYS A 898 39.00 -5.84 25.90
N GLY A 899 38.72 -4.65 25.38
CA GLY A 899 39.45 -4.05 24.26
C GLY A 899 38.80 -4.24 22.89
N GLN A 900 37.75 -5.06 22.78
CA GLN A 900 36.98 -5.22 21.54
C GLN A 900 36.30 -3.91 21.12
N THR A 901 35.99 -3.80 19.83
CA THR A 901 35.26 -2.66 19.26
C THR A 901 33.95 -3.14 18.65
N VAL A 902 32.82 -2.64 19.15
CA VAL A 902 31.50 -2.90 18.53
C VAL A 902 31.20 -1.78 17.54
N TYR A 903 30.97 -2.16 16.29
CA TYR A 903 30.60 -1.27 15.20
C TYR A 903 29.09 -1.30 14.99
N MET A 904 28.53 -0.16 14.61
CA MET A 904 27.10 0.00 14.33
C MET A 904 26.88 0.82 13.06
N ALA A 905 25.81 0.52 12.34
CA ALA A 905 25.27 1.38 11.29
C ALA A 905 23.78 1.67 11.57
N ILE A 906 23.40 2.95 11.50
CA ILE A 906 22.02 3.42 11.71
C ILE A 906 21.54 4.05 10.40
N THR A 907 20.58 3.39 9.75
CA THR A 907 20.00 3.85 8.46
C THR A 907 18.58 4.37 8.69
N ASN A 908 18.30 5.61 8.27
CA ASN A 908 16.96 6.21 8.36
C ASN A 908 16.25 6.19 7.00
N PHE A 909 15.10 5.53 6.91
CA PHE A 909 14.25 5.48 5.70
C PHE A 909 12.98 6.33 5.83
N GLY A 910 12.82 7.04 6.96
CA GLY A 910 11.82 8.08 7.13
C GLY A 910 12.06 9.25 6.18
N GLU A 911 11.00 9.91 5.70
CA GLU A 911 11.13 11.07 4.79
C GLU A 911 11.67 12.34 5.48
N ASN A 912 11.76 12.33 6.81
CA ASN A 912 12.25 13.43 7.64
C ASN A 912 13.65 13.12 8.20
N GLN A 913 14.23 14.07 8.94
CA GLN A 913 15.40 13.79 9.75
C GLN A 913 15.00 13.04 11.03
N LEU A 914 15.74 11.98 11.34
CA LEU A 914 15.68 11.23 12.59
C LEU A 914 16.65 11.87 13.59
N SER A 915 16.20 12.09 14.83
CA SER A 915 17.06 12.44 15.96
C SER A 915 16.93 11.37 17.02
N LEU A 916 18.04 10.67 17.30
CA LEU A 916 18.14 9.65 18.34
C LEU A 916 19.05 10.18 19.45
N LYS A 917 18.50 10.36 20.65
CA LYS A 917 19.26 10.47 21.88
C LYS A 917 19.61 9.04 22.31
N MET A 918 20.89 8.70 22.26
CA MET A 918 21.43 7.36 22.46
C MET A 918 22.37 7.36 23.65
N ASP A 919 22.37 6.27 24.42
CA ASP A 919 23.44 5.95 25.36
C ASP A 919 23.74 4.44 25.28
N ILE A 920 24.99 4.07 25.54
CA ILE A 920 25.46 2.69 25.45
C ILE A 920 26.07 2.32 26.79
N THR A 921 25.42 1.39 27.50
CA THR A 921 25.85 0.92 28.82
C THR A 921 26.22 -0.56 28.77
N VAL A 922 27.18 -1.00 29.58
CA VAL A 922 27.56 -2.42 29.67
C VAL A 922 27.11 -2.97 31.01
N ASP A 923 26.43 -4.12 31.02
CA ASP A 923 25.84 -4.68 32.24
C ASP A 923 26.92 -5.13 33.24
N THR A 924 26.87 -4.72 34.50
CA THR A 924 28.03 -4.83 35.42
C THR A 924 28.04 -6.06 36.32
N ASP A 925 28.28 -7.23 35.72
CA ASP A 925 28.38 -8.56 36.36
C ASP A 925 27.17 -9.03 37.17
N SER A 926 26.55 -10.11 36.69
CA SER A 926 25.68 -11.01 37.42
C SER A 926 26.44 -11.69 38.59
N LYS A 927 26.57 -10.98 39.71
CA LYS A 927 26.78 -11.66 41.00
C LYS A 927 25.54 -12.51 41.29
N TYR A 928 25.76 -13.82 41.34
CA TYR A 928 24.78 -14.92 41.27
C TYR A 928 24.33 -15.25 39.84
N GLY A 929 24.57 -16.52 39.48
CA GLY A 929 23.77 -17.20 38.48
C GLY A 929 22.41 -17.54 39.08
N ASN A 930 21.43 -16.67 38.83
CA ASN A 930 20.02 -16.96 38.65
C ASN A 930 19.51 -15.92 37.64
N GLY A 931 18.66 -16.34 36.71
CA GLY A 931 18.19 -15.47 35.63
C GLY A 931 17.08 -14.53 36.09
N ASP A 932 17.24 -13.24 35.76
CA ASP A 932 16.33 -12.11 35.95
C ASP A 932 16.59 -11.17 34.73
N ASP A 933 15.64 -10.60 33.98
CA ASP A 933 14.17 -10.63 34.03
C ASP A 933 13.59 -10.42 35.43
N GLY A 934 13.86 -9.21 35.93
CA GLY A 934 14.01 -8.87 37.34
C GLY A 934 12.83 -9.14 38.28
N ASP A 935 13.13 -9.85 39.38
CA ASP A 935 12.44 -9.66 40.66
C ASP A 935 13.40 -9.84 41.87
N GLY A 936 14.63 -9.32 41.74
CA GLY A 936 15.70 -9.32 42.74
C GLY A 936 15.40 -8.57 44.05
N ILE A 937 14.48 -9.09 44.85
CA ILE A 937 14.22 -8.63 46.23
C ILE A 937 15.48 -8.87 47.07
N ASP A 938 16.01 -7.78 47.62
CA ASP A 938 17.18 -7.78 48.49
C ASP A 938 17.02 -8.82 49.62
N ILE A 939 17.95 -9.78 49.72
CA ILE A 939 17.88 -10.88 50.69
C ILE A 939 17.85 -10.34 52.13
N ILE A 940 18.41 -9.14 52.36
CA ILE A 940 18.31 -8.44 53.65
C ILE A 940 16.86 -8.02 53.92
N LEU A 941 16.14 -7.50 52.91
CA LEU A 941 14.71 -7.20 53.03
C LEU A 941 13.88 -8.47 53.23
N LEU A 942 14.18 -9.57 52.53
CA LEU A 942 13.46 -10.83 52.72
C LEU A 942 13.64 -11.38 54.15
N ILE A 943 14.87 -11.35 54.68
CA ILE A 943 15.17 -11.73 56.07
C ILE A 943 14.48 -10.80 57.07
N VAL A 944 14.47 -9.49 56.82
CA VAL A 944 13.72 -8.52 57.65
C VAL A 944 12.22 -8.79 57.59
N TYR A 945 11.65 -9.09 56.43
CA TYR A 945 10.23 -9.46 56.30
C TYR A 945 9.91 -10.77 57.03
N ILE A 946 10.79 -11.77 56.99
CA ILE A 946 10.63 -13.02 57.75
C ILE A 946 10.71 -12.78 59.26
N ILE A 947 11.65 -11.94 59.73
CA ILE A 947 11.77 -11.57 61.15
C ILE A 947 10.55 -10.75 61.61
N VAL A 948 10.07 -9.82 60.80
CA VAL A 948 8.86 -9.01 61.09
C VAL A 948 7.60 -9.89 61.05
N ALA A 949 7.47 -10.81 60.10
CA ALA A 949 6.38 -11.77 60.06
C ALA A 949 6.38 -12.72 61.27
N LEU A 950 7.55 -13.25 61.67
CA LEU A 950 7.71 -14.03 62.89
C LEU A 950 7.34 -13.22 64.14
N ALA A 951 7.79 -11.97 64.24
CA ALA A 951 7.41 -11.08 65.34
C ALA A 951 5.90 -10.82 65.37
N ILE A 952 5.25 -10.57 64.22
CA ILE A 952 3.80 -10.38 64.12
C ILE A 952 3.04 -11.67 64.47
N VAL A 953 3.52 -12.85 64.07
CA VAL A 953 2.92 -14.15 64.43
C VAL A 953 3.09 -14.45 65.91
N ILE A 954 4.24 -14.14 66.52
CA ILE A 954 4.49 -14.32 67.96
C ILE A 954 3.63 -13.34 68.77
N ILE A 955 3.56 -12.07 68.39
CA ILE A 955 2.76 -11.05 69.08
C ILE A 955 1.26 -11.32 68.89
N GLY A 956 0.82 -11.63 67.67
CA GLY A 956 -0.57 -12.00 67.37
C GLY A 956 -0.99 -13.28 68.08
N GLY A 957 -0.13 -14.30 68.11
CA GLY A 957 -0.32 -15.53 68.88
C GLY A 957 -0.38 -15.28 70.39
N TYR A 958 0.45 -14.39 70.93
CA TYR A 958 0.41 -13.98 72.33
C TYR A 958 -0.88 -13.23 72.68
N ILE A 959 -1.35 -12.34 71.79
CA ILE A 959 -2.62 -11.61 71.94
C ILE A 959 -3.81 -12.58 71.86
N LEU A 960 -3.83 -13.50 70.89
CA LEU A 960 -4.85 -14.54 70.78
C LEU A 960 -4.86 -15.46 72.00
N TYR A 961 -3.68 -15.87 72.49
CA TYR A 961 -3.55 -16.66 73.73
C TYR A 961 -4.06 -15.89 74.97
N ARG A 962 -3.75 -14.59 75.08
CA ARG A 962 -4.28 -13.72 76.13
C ARG A 962 -5.81 -13.60 76.06
N LEU A 963 -6.39 -13.47 74.86
CA LEU A 963 -7.83 -13.36 74.65
C LEU A 963 -8.56 -14.69 74.90
N PHE A 964 -8.05 -15.82 74.40
CA PHE A 964 -8.60 -17.15 74.70
C PHE A 964 -8.58 -17.45 76.20
N ARG A 965 -7.49 -17.09 76.89
CA ARG A 965 -7.38 -17.22 78.36
C ARG A 965 -8.31 -16.27 79.13
N TRP A 966 -8.94 -15.29 78.47
CA TRP A 966 -9.96 -14.41 79.05
C TRP A 966 -11.38 -14.89 78.79
N PHE A 967 -11.64 -15.57 77.66
CA PHE A 967 -12.96 -16.11 77.32
C PHE A 967 -13.22 -17.55 77.81
N CYS A 968 -12.18 -18.33 78.13
CA CYS A 968 -12.31 -19.74 78.52
C CYS A 968 -12.10 -20.00 80.02
N CYS A 969 -12.83 -19.31 80.90
CA CYS A 969 -13.05 -19.78 82.28
C CYS A 969 -14.36 -19.18 82.87
N PRO A 970 -15.40 -19.99 83.15
CA PRO A 970 -16.67 -19.48 83.68
C PRO A 970 -16.58 -19.19 85.19
N SER A 971 -17.14 -18.05 85.61
CA SER A 971 -17.41 -17.76 87.02
C SER A 971 -18.86 -17.30 87.17
N SER A 972 -19.59 -17.97 88.05
CA SER A 972 -21.03 -17.79 88.25
C SER A 972 -21.36 -16.65 89.21
N ASN A 973 -22.44 -15.89 88.95
CA ASN A 973 -23.52 -15.57 89.93
C ASN A 973 -24.55 -14.60 89.32
N GLY A 974 -25.76 -14.54 89.89
CA GLY A 974 -26.66 -13.38 89.76
C GLY A 974 -27.91 -13.52 88.86
N LYS A 975 -29.02 -13.98 89.46
CA LYS A 975 -30.43 -13.75 89.05
C LYS A 975 -30.93 -12.42 89.69
N PRO A 976 -32.18 -11.89 89.49
CA PRO A 976 -33.29 -12.23 88.54
C PRO A 976 -34.12 -11.03 87.98
N HIS A 977 -35.23 -11.32 87.24
CA HIS A 977 -36.52 -10.56 87.11
C HIS A 977 -36.57 -9.14 86.44
N SER A 978 -37.71 -8.59 85.94
CA SER A 978 -38.76 -9.07 85.00
C SER A 978 -39.84 -7.99 84.70
N SER A 979 -40.49 -8.01 83.49
CA SER A 979 -41.84 -7.44 83.12
C SER A 979 -42.11 -5.91 83.25
N SER A 980 -43.09 -5.25 82.59
CA SER A 980 -43.85 -5.43 81.32
C SER A 980 -44.79 -4.21 81.02
N SER A 981 -45.35 -4.09 79.79
CA SER A 981 -46.61 -3.34 79.40
C SER A 981 -46.65 -1.78 79.53
N SER A 982 -47.44 -0.97 78.79
CA SER A 982 -48.33 -1.14 77.59
C SER A 982 -48.88 0.23 77.05
N SER A 983 -49.51 0.24 75.85
CA SER A 983 -50.40 1.30 75.25
C SER A 983 -49.74 2.64 74.80
N SER A 984 -50.33 3.58 74.02
CA SER A 984 -51.26 3.59 72.85
C SER A 984 -51.53 5.07 72.39
N SER A 985 -51.85 5.47 71.14
CA SER A 985 -51.77 4.91 69.77
C SER A 985 -52.17 6.00 68.71
N SER A 986 -52.06 5.70 67.39
CA SER A 986 -52.35 6.58 66.22
C SER A 986 -51.35 7.73 65.97
N SER A 987 -50.95 8.13 64.75
CA SER A 987 -51.28 7.73 63.36
C SER A 987 -50.04 8.00 62.43
N SER A 988 -50.00 7.89 61.08
CA SER A 988 -51.02 7.62 60.04
C SER A 988 -50.48 6.89 58.79
N SER A 989 -49.66 7.51 57.92
CA SER A 989 -49.40 7.10 56.53
C SER A 989 -48.10 6.31 56.27
N SER A 990 -48.22 5.07 55.79
CA SER A 990 -47.28 4.35 54.90
C SER A 990 -47.85 2.96 54.52
N SER A 991 -47.17 2.21 53.65
CA SER A 991 -47.76 1.15 52.80
C SER A 991 -47.81 -0.28 53.38
N SER A 992 -48.87 -1.01 52.97
CA SER A 992 -49.05 -2.48 52.93
C SER A 992 -48.14 -3.35 53.84
N LYS A 993 -48.57 -3.70 55.06
CA LYS A 993 -49.48 -4.81 55.45
C LYS A 993 -48.96 -6.23 55.27
N THR A 994 -48.94 -6.97 56.38
CA THR A 994 -48.57 -8.39 56.50
C THR A 994 -49.78 -9.34 56.70
N ARG A 995 -49.57 -10.61 56.31
CA ARG A 995 -50.22 -11.87 56.76
C ARG A 995 -51.59 -11.85 57.47
N LYS A 996 -52.48 -12.75 56.99
CA LYS A 996 -53.12 -13.74 57.88
C LYS A 996 -53.33 -15.12 57.19
N LYS A 997 -53.59 -16.12 58.04
CA LYS A 997 -53.83 -17.57 57.78
C LYS A 997 -55.17 -17.84 57.03
N PRO A 998 -55.50 -19.08 56.56
CA PRO A 998 -55.01 -20.40 57.04
C PRO A 998 -54.55 -21.43 55.97
N SER A 999 -54.31 -22.65 56.46
CA SER A 999 -53.81 -23.87 55.80
C SER A 999 -54.87 -24.57 54.90
N ASN A 1000 -54.50 -25.44 53.94
CA ASN A 1000 -54.05 -26.82 54.18
C ASN A 1000 -53.12 -27.43 53.08
N MET A 1001 -52.13 -28.21 53.55
CA MET A 1001 -51.54 -29.46 53.00
C MET A 1001 -51.05 -29.60 51.52
N THR A 1002 -49.72 -29.80 51.36
CA THR A 1002 -48.99 -30.73 50.41
C THR A 1002 -49.17 -30.62 48.87
N MET A 1003 -48.20 -30.93 47.98
CA MET A 1003 -46.80 -31.46 48.05
C MET A 1003 -45.99 -31.11 46.76
N VAL A 1004 -44.63 -31.07 46.84
CA VAL A 1004 -43.54 -31.65 45.96
C VAL A 1004 -43.85 -31.90 44.45
N PRO A 1005 -42.99 -31.52 43.45
CA PRO A 1005 -41.57 -31.93 43.27
C PRO A 1005 -40.56 -30.87 42.70
N ASN A 1006 -39.32 -31.29 42.38
CA ASN A 1006 -38.17 -30.49 41.88
C ASN A 1006 -37.10 -31.40 41.21
N GLU A 1007 -36.39 -30.99 40.14
CA GLU A 1007 -35.53 -31.86 39.28
C GLU A 1007 -34.61 -31.04 38.29
N VAL A 1008 -33.52 -31.50 37.60
CA VAL A 1008 -32.78 -32.79 37.58
C VAL A 1008 -31.21 -32.70 37.65
N PRO A 1009 -30.39 -32.26 36.63
CA PRO A 1009 -29.22 -33.08 36.22
C PRO A 1009 -27.80 -32.43 36.06
N TYR A 1010 -26.78 -33.31 35.87
CA TYR A 1010 -25.36 -33.05 35.54
C TYR A 1010 -24.77 -34.27 34.71
N PRO A 1011 -23.44 -34.60 34.55
CA PRO A 1011 -22.83 -35.04 33.25
C PRO A 1011 -22.45 -36.56 33.05
N PRO A 1012 -21.80 -37.00 31.92
CA PRO A 1012 -21.60 -38.42 31.53
C PRO A 1012 -20.13 -39.00 31.46
N GLN A 1013 -20.00 -40.34 31.29
CA GLN A 1013 -18.74 -41.16 31.11
C GLN A 1013 -18.98 -42.49 30.27
N PRO A 1014 -17.95 -43.29 29.84
CA PRO A 1014 -18.00 -44.21 28.65
C PRO A 1014 -17.79 -45.77 28.86
N GLY A 1015 -17.83 -46.59 27.76
CA GLY A 1015 -17.46 -48.05 27.71
C GLY A 1015 -17.46 -48.77 26.30
N PRO A 1016 -16.95 -50.04 26.10
CA PRO A 1016 -16.55 -50.64 24.77
C PRO A 1016 -16.95 -52.15 24.41
N TYR A 1017 -16.51 -52.68 23.23
CA TYR A 1017 -16.33 -54.11 22.70
C TYR A 1017 -17.10 -54.62 21.39
N PRO A 1018 -16.61 -55.65 20.58
CA PRO A 1018 -17.14 -56.16 19.24
C PRO A 1018 -17.41 -57.74 19.18
N PRO A 1019 -17.23 -58.64 18.11
CA PRO A 1019 -17.07 -58.61 16.60
C PRO A 1019 -17.69 -59.79 15.67
N GLN A 1020 -17.70 -59.67 14.31
CA GLN A 1020 -17.63 -60.72 13.17
C GLN A 1020 -18.74 -61.84 13.03
N PRO A 1021 -18.76 -62.92 12.12
CA PRO A 1021 -18.00 -63.36 10.87
C PRO A 1021 -18.77 -64.08 9.65
N GLY A 1022 -18.16 -64.16 8.42
CA GLY A 1022 -18.27 -65.27 7.35
C GLY A 1022 -19.44 -65.32 6.30
N PRO A 1023 -19.43 -66.11 5.14
CA PRO A 1023 -18.45 -67.04 4.48
C PRO A 1023 -18.22 -66.87 2.90
N TYR A 1024 -17.82 -67.93 2.12
CA TYR A 1024 -17.16 -67.99 0.74
C TYR A 1024 -17.85 -68.96 -0.33
N PRO A 1025 -17.24 -69.48 -1.46
CA PRO A 1025 -16.71 -68.95 -2.76
C PRO A 1025 -17.22 -69.72 -4.05
N PRO A 1026 -16.70 -69.57 -5.32
CA PRO A 1026 -15.55 -70.37 -5.88
C PRO A 1026 -14.70 -69.73 -7.06
N GLN A 1027 -13.75 -70.47 -7.69
CA GLN A 1027 -12.75 -70.05 -8.73
C GLN A 1027 -12.26 -71.22 -9.64
N PRO A 1028 -11.70 -71.00 -10.86
CA PRO A 1028 -10.29 -71.42 -11.17
C PRO A 1028 -9.49 -70.60 -12.25
N GLY A 1029 -8.15 -70.82 -12.34
CA GLY A 1029 -7.17 -70.15 -13.26
C GLY A 1029 -6.83 -70.87 -14.60
N PRO A 1030 -5.66 -70.66 -15.28
CA PRO A 1030 -4.28 -70.61 -14.72
C PRO A 1030 -3.25 -69.59 -15.37
N TYR A 1031 -1.94 -69.83 -15.19
CA TYR A 1031 -0.72 -68.97 -15.38
C TYR A 1031 0.16 -69.37 -16.62
N PRO A 1032 1.29 -68.68 -16.96
CA PRO A 1032 1.74 -67.30 -16.73
C PRO A 1032 2.11 -66.58 -18.08
N PRO A 1033 3.36 -66.21 -18.55
CA PRO A 1033 4.76 -66.18 -18.04
C PRO A 1033 5.45 -64.78 -18.00
N GLN A 1034 6.74 -64.72 -17.58
CA GLN A 1034 7.73 -63.62 -17.77
C GLN A 1034 9.15 -64.20 -17.90
N PRO A 1035 10.17 -63.45 -18.42
CA PRO A 1035 11.21 -62.88 -17.52
C PRO A 1035 11.96 -61.60 -18.03
N GLY A 1036 12.66 -60.88 -17.11
CA GLY A 1036 13.69 -59.87 -17.44
C GLY A 1036 13.70 -58.58 -16.57
N VAL A 1037 13.85 -58.64 -15.23
CA VAL A 1037 15.12 -58.64 -14.45
C VAL A 1037 15.70 -57.24 -14.11
N TYR A 1038 16.07 -57.05 -12.83
CA TYR A 1038 16.55 -55.84 -12.11
C TYR A 1038 18.12 -55.80 -12.01
N PRO A 1039 18.78 -54.90 -11.21
CA PRO A 1039 18.88 -53.43 -11.24
C PRO A 1039 20.39 -53.02 -11.14
N PRO A 1040 20.84 -52.10 -10.25
CA PRO A 1040 20.61 -50.64 -10.13
C PRO A 1040 21.85 -49.81 -10.57
N ASN A 1041 21.81 -48.46 -10.55
CA ASN A 1041 22.86 -47.65 -9.88
C ASN A 1041 22.66 -46.11 -9.88
N ASN A 1042 23.55 -45.47 -9.11
CA ASN A 1042 23.66 -44.05 -8.76
C ASN A 1042 24.42 -43.22 -9.86
N PRO A 1043 25.09 -42.07 -9.61
CA PRO A 1043 24.82 -40.80 -10.30
C PRO A 1043 25.92 -40.35 -11.31
N TYR A 1044 25.77 -39.13 -11.85
CA TYR A 1044 26.78 -38.38 -12.64
C TYR A 1044 27.41 -39.10 -13.86
N ALA A 1045 26.88 -38.82 -15.06
CA ALA A 1045 27.62 -38.99 -16.31
C ALA A 1045 27.21 -37.97 -17.37
N SER A 1046 28.18 -37.21 -17.90
CA SER A 1046 28.07 -36.47 -19.16
C SER A 1046 28.45 -37.39 -20.33
N PRO A 1047 28.03 -37.05 -21.56
CA PRO A 1047 29.05 -37.05 -22.61
C PRO A 1047 29.12 -35.71 -23.37
N TYR A 1048 30.32 -35.15 -23.44
CA TYR A 1048 30.72 -34.20 -24.48
C TYR A 1048 30.67 -34.87 -25.86
N ILE A 1049 30.03 -34.24 -26.85
CA ILE A 1049 30.50 -34.27 -28.23
C ILE A 1049 30.44 -32.84 -28.79
N ASN A 1050 31.58 -32.34 -29.24
CA ASN A 1050 31.74 -31.14 -30.06
C ASN A 1050 32.13 -31.62 -31.47
N PRO A 1051 31.60 -31.01 -32.54
CA PRO A 1051 32.55 -30.41 -33.49
C PRO A 1051 32.10 -29.06 -34.06
N TYR A 1052 33.07 -28.14 -34.18
CA TYR A 1052 33.03 -26.98 -35.08
C TYR A 1052 33.46 -27.42 -36.49
N GLU A 1053 32.67 -27.06 -37.51
CA GLU A 1053 33.02 -26.83 -38.94
C GLU A 1053 31.70 -26.71 -39.72
N ALA A 1054 31.48 -25.83 -40.70
CA ALA A 1054 32.11 -24.57 -41.16
C ALA A 1054 30.93 -23.68 -41.66
N GLY A 1055 31.00 -22.40 -42.04
CA GLY A 1055 32.06 -21.50 -42.52
C GLY A 1055 31.41 -20.13 -42.87
N VAL A 1056 32.15 -19.20 -43.48
CA VAL A 1056 31.76 -17.77 -43.57
C VAL A 1056 31.32 -17.34 -44.99
N PRO A 1057 30.24 -16.52 -45.14
CA PRO A 1057 29.93 -15.79 -46.38
C PRO A 1057 30.56 -14.38 -46.44
N ASP A 1058 30.88 -13.93 -47.66
CA ASP A 1058 31.65 -12.70 -48.00
C ASP A 1058 30.77 -11.42 -48.11
N PRO A 1059 31.13 -10.29 -47.44
CA PRO A 1059 30.35 -9.05 -47.46
C PRO A 1059 30.71 -8.07 -48.60
N ASN A 1060 30.57 -8.44 -49.87
CA ASN A 1060 30.68 -7.50 -51.01
C ASN A 1060 29.80 -7.85 -52.22
N ALA A 1061 28.53 -7.41 -52.24
CA ALA A 1061 27.68 -7.45 -53.45
C ALA A 1061 26.59 -6.35 -53.47
N PHE A 1062 26.62 -5.51 -54.52
CA PHE A 1062 25.63 -4.50 -54.98
C PHE A 1062 25.76 -4.45 -56.53
N PRO A 1063 24.84 -3.84 -57.35
CA PRO A 1063 23.97 -2.69 -57.07
C PRO A 1063 22.57 -2.69 -57.79
N SER A 1064 22.01 -1.49 -58.03
CA SER A 1064 20.82 -1.10 -58.84
C SER A 1064 19.42 -1.32 -58.20
N THR A 1065 18.55 -0.33 -57.93
CA THR A 1065 17.92 0.80 -58.71
C THR A 1065 16.85 0.32 -59.72
N THR A 1066 15.61 0.84 -59.78
CA THR A 1066 15.02 2.15 -59.34
C THR A 1066 13.47 1.98 -59.02
N PRO A 1067 12.61 3.01 -58.79
CA PRO A 1067 11.36 2.88 -58.01
C PRO A 1067 10.05 2.87 -58.84
N ILE A 1068 8.85 2.87 -58.20
CA ILE A 1068 7.72 3.82 -58.46
C ILE A 1068 6.42 3.56 -57.62
N GLN A 1069 5.81 4.67 -57.16
CA GLN A 1069 4.39 4.96 -56.76
C GLN A 1069 3.62 4.27 -55.61
N GLN A 1070 2.76 5.11 -54.99
CA GLN A 1070 1.59 4.80 -54.17
C GLN A 1070 0.37 4.43 -55.05
N PRO A 1071 -0.70 3.85 -54.47
CA PRO A 1071 -2.07 4.12 -54.92
C PRO A 1071 -2.94 4.77 -53.83
N SER A 1072 -3.99 5.46 -54.27
CA SER A 1072 -4.94 6.23 -53.44
C SER A 1072 -6.33 5.58 -53.34
N TYR A 1073 -7.18 6.15 -52.48
CA TYR A 1073 -8.62 5.87 -52.33
C TYR A 1073 -9.36 5.50 -53.64
N TYR A 1074 -10.17 4.44 -53.62
CA TYR A 1074 -11.65 4.54 -53.64
C TYR A 1074 -12.32 3.14 -53.40
N SER A 1075 -13.65 3.15 -53.24
CA SER A 1075 -14.57 2.01 -53.02
C SER A 1075 -15.90 2.32 -53.76
N PRO A 1076 -16.92 1.45 -53.93
CA PRO A 1076 -17.07 0.02 -53.60
C PRO A 1076 -17.54 -0.87 -54.80
N ARG A 1077 -17.65 -2.21 -54.62
CA ARG A 1077 -18.93 -2.99 -54.74
C ARG A 1077 -18.78 -4.54 -54.80
N ASP A 1078 -19.84 -5.18 -54.31
CA ASP A 1078 -20.50 -6.45 -54.67
C ASP A 1078 -19.68 -7.75 -54.94
N GLY A 1079 -20.08 -8.89 -54.33
CA GLY A 1079 -19.70 -10.22 -54.88
C GLY A 1079 -19.61 -11.46 -53.97
N ILE A 1080 -20.69 -11.81 -53.25
CA ILE A 1080 -21.12 -13.17 -52.81
C ILE A 1080 -20.15 -14.35 -53.10
N VAL A 1081 -19.65 -15.01 -52.03
CA VAL A 1081 -20.14 -16.31 -51.48
C VAL A 1081 -19.89 -16.31 -49.97
#